data_AF-A0A5C5XCW7-F1
#
_entry.id   AF-A0A5C5XCW7-F1
#
_cell.length_a   1.000
_cell.length_b   1.000
_cell.length_c   1.000
_cell.angle_alpha   90.00
_cell.angle_beta   90.00
_cell.angle_gamma   90.00
#
_symmetry.space_group_name_H-M   'P 1'
#
loop_
_entity.id
_entity.type
_entity.pdbx_description
1 polymer ?
#
loop_
_entity_poly.entity_id
_entity_poly.type
_entity_poly.pdbx_seq_one_letter_code
_entity_poly.pdbx_strand_id
1 'polypeptide(L)'
;MDLKIPEQIDQILSQLRAAIRRYVVLRGTALVLTVIAILFWITLGIDNAWFGITRLEIPRSVRFVILLICLSIIVLVFYQTLIWQMLVKLRRRALALLLERTFPELNDRLITVVELSEQDKNQPASRGTLSDKMVQKTIDDAGNLVKSLETNRVFDFGPLRTAIVLASVAVVSLAATAAASPGTLSHWSNAYLKLAEEYWNRKNGLEIVSIAQPGDRVREFKNRTLKHAAGTDLTIVARVQEGKTAPDQVMISYRTKTDTRGKAVMAPAGEGEFRYTIGNLVDDLQFTITGGDFTTVEPFSVITVPEPAIESLVANCTFPEYTGWNQPGIGDEREQVIGTAELNVPMETTLVLQAASTSPIRIVRILGRRFELTIEKKSANEEPVAICRYLDDLGVARREVKLTQKYSGPFLSEDGRQISIPALITEVESTIQNCFDKEAESCYADGIVIDREDKLSILLEDVDQIVNLKPIRIHVRGVVDESPEVKTRLVGIGRAITRKAFLPVEGELQDDYGLISAAFQYRLEQQKEPVLLPLKRQPVDTRFYEISQQEESTSERFDVMPLDLEVGNILYLNLTATDNDTINGPHLSLSETYRLKIVTDEELLSILHQDELNLRRRFEQLIEELTRSRDDFATAMTENADDPTDDSLPVGDAVQRSLNTLRKDSVETDAIRVAFESIQLEMVNNRIDTPQVRIRLQSKIIDPLTDLLEDEFATTEEHFRLLDFALRESTQTDITADLCLNDLDGLLTGLRQILLEMRKLESFQEVIELLKGIIDEEKALKAQTEEERKNKLIDLLN
;
A
#
# COMPACT_ATOMS: atom_id res chain seq x y z
N MET A 1 5.77 -21.40 121.28
CA MET A 1 7.00 -21.46 120.46
C MET A 1 6.53 -21.62 119.03
N ASP A 2 6.91 -20.75 118.10
CA ASP A 2 6.60 -20.94 116.68
C ASP A 2 7.16 -22.29 116.23
N LEU A 3 6.31 -23.25 115.84
CA LEU A 3 6.76 -24.51 115.26
C LEU A 3 7.32 -24.23 113.86
N LYS A 4 8.59 -23.86 113.81
CA LYS A 4 9.35 -23.90 112.57
C LYS A 4 9.64 -25.37 112.25
N ILE A 5 9.19 -25.80 111.09
CA ILE A 5 9.65 -27.05 110.46
C ILE A 5 11.18 -27.07 110.55
N PRO A 6 11.81 -28.19 110.95
CA PRO A 6 13.26 -28.30 110.91
C PRO A 6 13.77 -27.93 109.52
N GLU A 7 14.79 -27.06 109.43
CA GLU A 7 15.36 -26.65 108.14
C GLU A 7 15.70 -27.85 107.25
N GLN A 8 16.05 -28.98 107.87
CA GLN A 8 16.36 -30.26 107.23
C GLN A 8 15.16 -30.85 106.45
N ILE A 9 13.94 -30.80 106.99
CA ILE A 9 12.74 -31.33 106.32
C ILE A 9 12.29 -30.40 105.19
N ASP A 10 12.35 -29.07 105.38
CA ASP A 10 12.03 -28.11 104.32
C ASP A 10 13.09 -28.12 103.20
N GLN A 11 14.36 -28.36 103.53
CA GLN A 11 15.43 -28.59 102.55
C GLN A 11 15.19 -29.83 101.70
N ILE A 12 14.80 -30.97 102.28
CA ILE A 12 14.57 -32.20 101.52
C ILE A 12 13.28 -32.12 100.69
N LEU A 13 12.21 -31.52 101.22
CA LEU A 13 10.97 -31.28 100.45
C LEU A 13 11.19 -30.26 99.31
N SER A 14 12.03 -29.25 99.50
CA SER A 14 12.39 -28.30 98.45
C SER A 14 13.35 -28.91 97.41
N GLN A 15 14.30 -29.76 97.81
CA GLN A 15 15.14 -30.54 96.91
C GLN A 15 14.31 -31.52 96.08
N LEU A 16 13.35 -32.23 96.67
CA LEU A 16 12.43 -33.13 95.98
C LEU A 16 11.55 -32.35 94.98
N ARG A 17 11.01 -31.19 95.39
CA ARG A 17 10.27 -30.28 94.49
C ARG A 17 11.13 -29.84 93.31
N ALA A 18 12.38 -29.47 93.54
CA ALA A 18 13.32 -29.07 92.49
C ALA A 18 13.66 -30.25 91.56
N ALA A 19 13.85 -31.46 92.10
CA ALA A 19 14.12 -32.67 91.33
C ALA A 19 12.92 -33.08 90.45
N ILE A 20 11.68 -33.03 90.97
CA ILE A 20 10.45 -33.26 90.19
C ILE A 20 10.32 -32.22 89.07
N ARG A 21 10.57 -30.94 89.35
CA ARG A 21 10.54 -29.89 88.32
C ARG A 21 11.61 -30.10 87.26
N ARG A 22 12.85 -30.46 87.64
CA ARG A 22 13.93 -30.77 86.69
C ARG A 22 13.58 -31.96 85.80
N TYR A 23 13.01 -33.03 86.38
CA TYR A 23 12.54 -34.19 85.63
C TYR A 23 11.47 -33.81 84.59
N VAL A 24 10.46 -33.05 85.01
CA VAL A 24 9.38 -32.57 84.13
C VAL A 24 9.93 -31.68 83.01
N VAL A 25 10.85 -30.76 83.33
CA VAL A 25 11.49 -29.89 82.34
C VAL A 25 12.31 -30.71 81.35
N LEU A 26 13.15 -31.64 81.80
CA LEU A 26 13.97 -32.48 80.92
C LEU A 26 13.12 -33.37 80.01
N ARG A 27 12.03 -33.94 80.53
CA ARG A 27 11.11 -34.75 79.73
C ARG A 27 10.33 -33.89 78.72
N GLY A 28 9.85 -32.73 79.16
CA GLY A 28 9.10 -31.79 78.32
C GLY A 28 9.94 -31.23 77.19
N THR A 29 11.18 -30.80 77.46
CA THR A 29 12.10 -30.31 76.42
C THR A 29 12.48 -31.41 75.43
N ALA A 30 12.74 -32.64 75.90
CA ALA A 30 13.02 -33.78 75.03
C ALA A 30 11.85 -34.08 74.08
N LEU A 31 10.61 -34.05 74.58
CA LEU A 31 9.42 -34.30 73.76
C LEU A 31 9.21 -33.18 72.74
N VAL A 32 9.34 -31.91 73.15
CA VAL A 32 9.24 -30.75 72.25
C VAL A 32 10.29 -30.84 71.13
N LEU A 33 11.54 -31.16 71.44
CA LEU A 33 12.60 -31.37 70.44
C LEU A 33 12.26 -32.49 69.45
N THR A 34 11.70 -33.59 69.95
CA THR A 34 11.28 -34.73 69.12
C THR A 34 10.16 -34.31 68.16
N VAL A 35 9.16 -33.55 68.63
CA VAL A 35 8.06 -33.04 67.79
C VAL A 35 8.56 -32.06 66.73
N ILE A 36 9.47 -31.15 67.08
CA ILE A 36 10.07 -30.22 66.11
C ILE A 36 10.77 -30.98 64.99
N ALA A 37 11.55 -32.01 65.32
CA ALA A 37 12.24 -32.83 64.33
C ALA A 37 11.26 -33.61 63.43
N ILE A 38 10.19 -34.17 64.00
CA ILE A 38 9.16 -34.87 63.21
C ILE A 38 8.48 -33.92 62.23
N LEU A 39 8.09 -32.72 62.68
CA LEU A 39 7.48 -31.70 61.82
C LEU A 39 8.42 -31.24 60.70
N PHE A 40 9.72 -31.10 60.98
CA PHE A 40 10.74 -30.83 59.96
C PHE A 40 10.72 -31.91 58.87
N TRP A 41 10.75 -33.19 59.24
CA TRP A 41 10.75 -34.29 58.28
C TRP A 41 9.45 -34.40 57.47
N ILE A 42 8.30 -34.17 58.11
CA ILE A 42 7.00 -34.16 57.43
C ILE A 42 6.93 -33.03 56.41
N THR A 43 7.28 -31.80 56.81
CA THR A 43 7.23 -30.64 55.91
C THR A 43 8.20 -30.78 54.74
N LEU A 44 9.43 -31.25 54.98
CA LEU A 44 10.40 -31.55 53.94
C LEU A 44 9.93 -32.66 52.99
N GLY A 45 9.31 -33.71 53.53
CA GLY A 45 8.75 -34.80 52.73
C GLY A 45 7.60 -34.35 51.83
N ILE A 46 6.69 -33.53 52.35
CA ILE A 46 5.57 -32.95 51.59
C ILE A 46 6.10 -32.09 50.43
N ASP A 47 7.06 -31.22 50.72
CA ASP A 47 7.64 -30.29 49.75
C ASP A 47 8.37 -31.04 48.62
N ASN A 48 9.21 -32.02 48.96
CA ASN A 48 9.93 -32.82 47.97
C ASN A 48 8.99 -33.72 47.13
N ALA A 49 7.95 -34.30 47.74
CA ALA A 49 6.95 -35.08 47.02
C ALA A 49 6.13 -34.21 46.07
N TRP A 50 5.71 -33.03 46.52
CA TRP A 50 4.97 -32.07 45.70
C TRP A 50 5.79 -31.62 44.49
N PHE A 51 7.05 -31.24 44.71
CA PHE A 51 7.97 -30.86 43.64
C PHE A 51 8.26 -32.03 42.69
N GLY A 52 8.40 -33.25 43.19
CA GLY A 52 8.60 -34.44 42.37
C GLY A 52 7.45 -34.73 41.41
N ILE A 53 6.20 -34.46 41.83
CA ILE A 53 5.00 -34.70 41.03
C ILE A 53 4.70 -33.54 40.07
N THR A 54 4.77 -32.30 40.56
CA THR A 54 4.29 -31.13 39.82
C THR A 54 5.41 -30.32 39.15
N ARG A 55 6.67 -30.51 39.57
CA ARG A 55 7.82 -29.64 39.25
C ARG A 55 7.59 -28.17 39.60
N LEU A 56 6.57 -27.89 40.41
CA LEU A 56 6.19 -26.55 40.88
C LEU A 56 6.42 -26.44 42.38
N GLU A 57 6.66 -25.21 42.81
CA GLU A 57 6.85 -24.90 44.23
C GLU A 57 5.50 -24.76 44.94
N ILE A 58 5.46 -25.03 46.24
CA ILE A 58 4.23 -24.84 47.02
C ILE A 58 3.97 -23.33 47.16
N PRO A 59 2.74 -22.84 46.86
CA PRO A 59 2.40 -21.44 47.02
C PRO A 59 2.71 -20.91 48.42
N ARG A 60 3.16 -19.65 48.51
CA ARG A 60 3.53 -19.01 49.79
C ARG A 60 2.41 -19.08 50.84
N SER A 61 1.16 -18.89 50.43
CA SER A 61 -0.01 -18.94 51.31
C SER A 61 -0.18 -20.33 51.94
N VAL A 62 -0.04 -21.40 51.16
CA VAL A 62 -0.13 -22.78 51.64
C VAL A 62 1.03 -23.08 52.59
N ARG A 63 2.25 -22.68 52.26
CA ARG A 63 3.42 -22.82 53.15
C ARG A 63 3.23 -22.08 54.47
N PHE A 64 2.69 -20.86 54.44
CA PHE A 64 2.39 -20.08 55.65
C PHE A 64 1.37 -20.79 56.55
N VAL A 65 0.30 -21.34 55.97
CA VAL A 65 -0.70 -22.11 56.72
C VAL A 65 -0.09 -23.37 57.33
N ILE A 66 0.74 -24.11 56.58
CA ILE A 66 1.48 -25.28 57.10
C ILE A 66 2.39 -24.86 58.28
N LEU A 67 3.10 -23.75 58.15
CA LEU A 67 3.97 -23.23 59.22
C LEU A 67 3.15 -22.83 60.46
N LEU A 68 2.00 -22.19 60.29
CA LEU A 68 1.12 -21.80 61.38
C LEU A 68 0.60 -23.05 62.12
N ILE A 69 0.17 -24.08 61.39
CA ILE A 69 -0.24 -25.38 61.96
C ILE A 69 0.92 -26.00 62.75
N CYS A 70 2.13 -26.05 62.18
CA CYS A 70 3.31 -26.58 62.86
C CYS A 70 3.63 -25.79 64.15
N LEU A 71 3.57 -24.45 64.09
CA LEU A 71 3.80 -23.58 65.24
C LEU A 71 2.73 -23.80 66.32
N SER A 72 1.46 -23.92 65.95
CA SER A 72 0.37 -24.23 66.89
C SER A 72 0.57 -25.57 67.59
N ILE A 73 1.00 -26.61 66.86
CA ILE A 73 1.31 -27.92 67.45
C ILE A 73 2.47 -27.79 68.45
N ILE A 74 3.56 -27.10 68.08
CA ILE A 74 4.72 -26.89 68.96
C ILE A 74 4.31 -26.13 70.22
N VAL A 75 3.55 -25.03 70.08
CA VAL A 75 3.07 -24.21 71.21
C VAL A 75 2.14 -25.02 72.11
N LEU A 76 1.22 -25.81 71.55
CA LEU A 76 0.31 -26.66 72.31
C LEU A 76 1.09 -27.71 73.12
N VAL A 77 2.03 -28.41 72.48
CA VAL A 77 2.87 -29.42 73.15
C VAL A 77 3.75 -28.78 74.22
N PHE A 78 4.37 -27.64 73.93
CA PHE A 78 5.18 -26.89 74.90
C PHE A 78 4.35 -26.41 76.10
N TYR A 79 3.13 -25.91 75.84
CA TYR A 79 2.21 -25.48 76.88
C TYR A 79 1.77 -26.66 77.77
N GLN A 80 1.35 -27.77 77.18
CA GLN A 80 0.87 -28.95 77.91
C GLN A 80 1.99 -29.65 78.70
N THR A 81 3.20 -29.71 78.15
CA THR A 81 4.30 -30.49 78.76
C THR A 81 5.16 -29.66 79.71
N LEU A 82 5.37 -28.37 79.45
CA LEU A 82 6.24 -27.50 80.23
C LEU A 82 5.44 -26.53 81.10
N ILE A 83 4.66 -25.63 80.48
CA ILE A 83 4.01 -24.50 81.18
C ILE A 83 2.94 -24.99 82.16
N TRP A 84 2.01 -25.82 81.67
CA TRP A 84 0.91 -26.34 82.47
C TRP A 84 1.43 -27.13 83.68
N GLN A 85 2.41 -28.01 83.46
CA GLN A 85 3.00 -28.82 84.52
C GLN A 85 3.84 -28.00 85.51
N MET A 86 4.51 -26.93 85.06
CA MET A 86 5.23 -26.02 85.95
C MET A 86 4.30 -25.16 86.82
N LEU A 87 3.11 -24.82 86.32
CA LEU A 87 2.10 -24.03 87.03
C LEU A 87 1.34 -24.84 88.10
N VAL A 88 1.42 -26.18 88.08
CA VAL A 88 0.83 -27.03 89.13
C VAL A 88 1.49 -26.73 90.48
N LYS A 89 0.67 -26.31 91.46
CA LYS A 89 1.14 -25.99 92.82
C LYS A 89 1.46 -27.27 93.60
N LEU A 90 2.75 -27.60 93.70
CA LEU A 90 3.26 -28.70 94.55
C LEU A 90 3.24 -28.30 96.04
N ARG A 91 2.06 -28.40 96.66
CA ARG A 91 1.86 -28.15 98.10
C ARG A 91 2.72 -29.11 98.94
N ARG A 92 3.16 -28.65 100.10
CA ARG A 92 4.06 -29.40 101.00
C ARG A 92 3.43 -30.73 101.45
N ARG A 93 2.14 -30.70 101.78
CA ARG A 93 1.33 -31.90 102.09
C ARG A 93 1.38 -32.97 100.98
N ALA A 94 1.27 -32.57 99.72
CA ALA A 94 1.29 -33.51 98.59
C ALA A 94 2.66 -34.17 98.39
N LEU A 95 3.75 -33.42 98.64
CA LEU A 95 5.12 -33.94 98.58
C LEU A 95 5.42 -34.89 99.74
N ALA A 96 4.93 -34.57 100.95
CA ALA A 96 5.05 -35.45 102.11
C ALA A 96 4.30 -36.78 101.90
N LEU A 97 3.07 -36.71 101.40
CA LEU A 97 2.22 -37.88 101.09
C LEU A 97 2.83 -38.73 99.97
N LEU A 98 3.44 -38.10 98.96
CA LEU A 98 4.13 -38.82 97.89
C LEU A 98 5.37 -39.56 98.43
N LEU A 99 6.16 -38.93 99.31
CA LEU A 99 7.34 -39.55 99.91
C LEU A 99 6.95 -40.74 100.80
N GLU A 100 5.90 -40.59 101.64
CA GLU A 100 5.39 -41.68 102.49
C GLU A 100 4.80 -42.85 101.69
N ARG A 101 4.11 -42.58 100.58
CA ARG A 101 3.60 -43.63 99.70
C ARG A 101 4.71 -44.48 99.09
N THR A 102 5.87 -43.88 98.80
CA THR A 102 7.06 -44.60 98.31
C THR A 102 7.93 -45.23 99.40
N PHE A 103 7.92 -44.67 100.61
CA PHE A 103 8.71 -45.16 101.76
C PHE A 103 7.78 -45.41 102.96
N PRO A 104 7.23 -46.63 103.09
CA PRO A 104 6.34 -46.99 104.21
C PRO A 104 6.98 -46.84 105.60
N GLU A 105 8.32 -46.80 105.67
CA GLU A 105 9.13 -46.65 106.90
C GLU A 105 8.82 -45.36 107.69
N LEU A 106 8.23 -44.36 107.04
CA LEU A 106 7.88 -43.07 107.64
C LEU A 106 6.61 -43.11 108.52
N ASN A 107 5.74 -44.13 108.38
CA ASN A 107 4.56 -44.39 109.24
C ASN A 107 3.73 -43.14 109.62
N ASP A 108 3.27 -42.37 108.64
CA ASP A 108 2.47 -41.12 108.77
C ASP A 108 3.12 -39.98 109.58
N ARG A 109 4.40 -40.11 109.97
CA ARG A 109 5.08 -39.12 110.81
C ARG A 109 5.40 -37.84 110.04
N LEU A 110 5.69 -37.94 108.75
CA LEU A 110 6.10 -36.80 107.92
C LEU A 110 4.90 -35.95 107.51
N ILE A 111 3.78 -36.57 107.11
CA ILE A 111 2.53 -35.86 106.82
C ILE A 111 1.98 -35.19 108.07
N THR A 112 2.03 -35.87 109.22
CA THR A 112 1.56 -35.33 110.51
C THR A 112 2.36 -34.10 110.91
N VAL A 113 3.69 -34.13 110.78
CA VAL A 113 4.57 -32.97 111.04
C VAL A 113 4.28 -31.81 110.08
N VAL A 114 4.04 -32.08 108.79
CA VAL A 114 3.72 -31.03 107.80
C VAL A 114 2.32 -30.43 108.04
N GLU A 115 1.30 -31.24 108.34
CA GLU A 115 -0.07 -30.80 108.62
C GLU A 115 -0.15 -30.00 109.93
N LEU A 116 0.54 -30.45 110.99
CA LEU A 116 0.68 -29.70 112.25
C LEU A 116 1.37 -28.35 112.06
N SER A 117 2.39 -28.28 111.18
CA SER A 117 3.12 -27.04 110.89
C SER A 117 2.33 -26.06 109.99
N GLU A 118 1.47 -26.56 109.10
CA GLU A 118 0.56 -25.73 108.31
C GLU A 118 -0.62 -25.22 109.16
N GLN A 119 -1.14 -26.03 110.09
CA GLN A 119 -2.17 -25.61 111.06
C GLN A 119 -1.64 -24.55 112.03
N ASP A 120 -0.44 -24.72 112.60
CA ASP A 120 0.14 -23.78 113.57
C ASP A 120 0.40 -22.39 112.96
N LYS A 121 0.74 -22.34 111.66
CA LYS A 121 0.89 -21.08 110.91
C LYS A 121 -0.44 -20.36 110.64
N ASN A 122 -1.53 -21.09 110.46
CA ASN A 122 -2.83 -20.51 110.11
C ASN A 122 -3.65 -20.15 111.36
N GLN A 123 -3.50 -20.89 112.46
CA GLN A 123 -4.08 -20.60 113.78
C GLN A 123 -3.13 -21.13 114.87
N PRO A 124 -2.47 -20.25 115.66
CA PRO A 124 -1.65 -20.69 116.78
C PRO A 124 -2.57 -21.23 117.89
N ALA A 125 -2.64 -22.55 118.01
CA ALA A 125 -3.41 -23.19 119.07
C ALA A 125 -2.57 -23.23 120.36
N SER A 126 -3.14 -22.78 121.50
CA SER A 126 -2.53 -22.93 122.82
C SER A 126 -2.49 -24.41 123.23
N ARG A 127 -1.39 -25.10 122.89
CA ARG A 127 -1.15 -26.50 123.23
C ARG A 127 -0.55 -26.63 124.64
N GLY A 128 -0.90 -27.71 125.36
CA GLY A 128 -0.36 -28.03 126.68
C GLY A 128 1.06 -28.61 126.63
N THR A 129 1.85 -28.43 127.70
CA THR A 129 3.28 -28.80 127.79
C THR A 129 3.61 -30.27 127.49
N LEU A 130 2.66 -31.20 127.70
CA LEU A 130 2.83 -32.62 127.40
C LEU A 130 2.69 -32.91 125.89
N SER A 131 1.78 -32.20 125.22
CA SER A 131 1.54 -32.31 123.77
C SER A 131 2.74 -31.77 122.99
N ASP A 132 3.33 -30.66 123.46
CA ASP A 132 4.53 -30.07 122.86
C ASP A 132 5.73 -31.04 122.85
N LYS A 133 5.95 -31.80 123.94
CA LYS A 133 7.03 -32.81 123.97
C LYS A 133 6.79 -33.99 123.02
N MET A 134 5.54 -34.43 122.84
CA MET A 134 5.19 -35.50 121.89
C MET A 134 5.32 -35.03 120.43
N VAL A 135 4.89 -33.80 120.14
CA VAL A 135 5.07 -33.17 118.82
C VAL A 135 6.55 -33.01 118.52
N GLN A 136 7.35 -32.52 119.47
CA GLN A 136 8.80 -32.36 119.29
C GLN A 136 9.53 -33.68 119.07
N LYS A 137 9.15 -34.75 119.80
CA LYS A 137 9.70 -36.09 119.57
C LYS A 137 9.32 -36.66 118.20
N THR A 138 8.11 -36.38 117.72
CA THR A 138 7.65 -36.78 116.37
C THR A 138 8.39 -36.03 115.27
N ILE A 139 8.70 -34.74 115.49
CA ILE A 139 9.53 -33.91 114.60
C ILE A 139 10.96 -34.45 114.54
N ASP A 140 11.56 -34.79 115.68
CA ASP A 140 12.93 -35.31 115.74
C ASP A 140 13.05 -36.71 115.10
N ASP A 141 12.08 -37.60 115.36
CA ASP A 141 12.05 -38.94 114.78
C ASP A 141 11.80 -38.89 113.27
N ALA A 142 10.91 -38.00 112.79
CA ALA A 142 10.71 -37.75 111.36
C ALA A 142 11.97 -37.17 110.71
N GLY A 143 12.65 -36.22 111.35
CA GLY A 143 13.89 -35.63 110.85
C GLY A 143 15.04 -36.62 110.74
N ASN A 144 15.16 -37.57 111.68
CA ASN A 144 16.19 -38.60 111.65
C ASN A 144 15.93 -39.69 110.61
N LEU A 145 14.68 -40.13 110.46
CA LEU A 145 14.28 -41.11 109.44
C LEU A 145 14.44 -40.55 108.02
N VAL A 146 14.15 -39.26 107.83
CA VAL A 146 14.29 -38.58 106.54
C VAL A 146 15.76 -38.49 106.08
N LYS A 147 16.74 -38.46 107.00
CA LYS A 147 18.18 -38.44 106.65
C LYS A 147 18.70 -39.72 106.02
N SER A 148 18.09 -40.86 106.34
CA SER A 148 18.49 -42.18 105.81
C SER A 148 17.82 -42.54 104.47
N LEU A 149 16.94 -41.68 103.94
CA LEU A 149 16.18 -41.97 102.72
C LEU A 149 16.94 -41.59 101.44
N GLU A 150 17.07 -42.54 100.53
CA GLU A 150 17.53 -42.30 99.16
C GLU A 150 16.37 -41.73 98.31
N THR A 151 16.27 -40.39 98.24
CA THR A 151 15.22 -39.66 97.51
C THR A 151 15.12 -40.01 96.00
N ASN A 152 16.09 -40.71 95.44
CA ASN A 152 16.14 -41.08 94.04
C ASN A 152 15.18 -42.23 93.66
N ARG A 153 14.78 -43.10 94.61
CA ARG A 153 13.82 -44.21 94.36
C ARG A 153 12.39 -43.75 94.05
N VAL A 154 12.09 -42.46 94.25
CA VAL A 154 10.79 -41.84 93.96
C VAL A 154 10.61 -41.60 92.45
N PHE A 155 11.68 -41.60 91.67
CA PHE A 155 11.65 -41.27 90.25
C PHE A 155 11.72 -42.50 89.36
N ASP A 156 10.66 -42.72 88.57
CA ASP A 156 10.71 -43.65 87.43
C ASP A 156 11.39 -42.99 86.23
N PHE A 157 12.66 -43.33 86.02
CA PHE A 157 13.46 -42.81 84.91
C PHE A 157 13.15 -43.45 83.55
N GLY A 158 12.32 -44.50 83.49
CA GLY A 158 11.96 -45.22 82.25
C GLY A 158 11.41 -44.29 81.15
N PRO A 159 10.30 -43.58 81.39
CA PRO A 159 9.71 -42.64 80.42
C PRO A 159 10.63 -41.46 80.05
N LEU A 160 11.51 -41.06 80.97
CA LEU A 160 12.51 -40.02 80.70
C LEU A 160 13.59 -40.54 79.76
N ARG A 161 14.10 -41.76 79.98
CA ARG A 161 15.11 -42.39 79.12
C ARG A 161 14.58 -42.57 77.70
N THR A 162 13.34 -43.03 77.52
CA THR A 162 12.74 -43.15 76.19
C THR A 162 12.59 -41.80 75.50
N ALA A 163 12.17 -40.76 76.22
CA ALA A 163 12.07 -39.40 75.66
C ALA A 163 13.44 -38.84 75.27
N ILE A 164 14.48 -39.05 76.09
CA ILE A 164 15.85 -38.62 75.79
C ILE A 164 16.43 -39.39 74.61
N VAL A 165 16.20 -40.70 74.51
CA VAL A 165 16.65 -41.51 73.37
C VAL A 165 15.95 -41.08 72.07
N LEU A 166 14.65 -40.83 72.10
CA LEU A 166 13.94 -40.32 70.93
C LEU A 166 14.44 -38.93 70.53
N ALA A 167 14.65 -38.03 71.50
CA ALA A 167 15.19 -36.71 71.24
C ALA A 167 16.63 -36.79 70.70
N SER A 168 17.48 -37.67 71.22
CA SER A 168 18.85 -37.83 70.72
C SER A 168 18.86 -38.40 69.31
N VAL A 169 18.04 -39.41 69.00
CA VAL A 169 17.87 -39.93 67.63
C VAL A 169 17.36 -38.84 66.69
N ALA A 170 16.39 -38.04 67.11
CA ALA A 170 15.86 -36.92 66.34
C ALA A 170 16.93 -35.85 66.04
N VAL A 171 17.70 -35.45 67.05
CA VAL A 171 18.79 -34.46 66.90
C VAL A 171 19.91 -35.01 66.02
N VAL A 172 20.31 -36.27 66.21
CA VAL A 172 21.32 -36.94 65.37
C VAL A 172 20.84 -37.04 63.93
N SER A 173 19.57 -37.37 63.70
CA SER A 173 18.97 -37.39 62.37
C SER A 173 19.07 -36.03 61.68
N LEU A 174 18.65 -34.96 62.36
CA LEU A 174 18.72 -33.59 61.83
C LEU A 174 20.18 -33.17 61.55
N ALA A 175 21.10 -33.43 62.48
CA ALA A 175 22.51 -33.11 62.35
C ALA A 175 23.19 -33.91 61.21
N ALA A 176 22.86 -35.19 61.07
CA ALA A 176 23.37 -36.03 59.99
C ALA A 176 22.91 -35.52 58.62
N THR A 177 21.65 -35.11 58.46
CA THR A 177 21.19 -34.47 57.21
C THR A 177 21.85 -33.13 56.93
N ALA A 178 22.04 -32.30 57.97
CA ALA A 178 22.70 -31.01 57.82
C ALA A 178 24.16 -31.18 57.37
N ALA A 179 24.85 -32.21 57.86
CA ALA A 179 26.21 -32.54 57.46
C ALA A 179 26.29 -33.19 56.07
N ALA A 180 25.41 -34.15 55.76
CA ALA A 180 25.40 -34.86 54.49
C ALA A 180 24.94 -34.00 53.31
N SER A 181 24.04 -33.04 53.57
CA SER A 181 23.43 -32.19 52.54
C SER A 181 23.17 -30.78 53.07
N PRO A 182 24.19 -29.90 53.11
CA PRO A 182 24.02 -28.51 53.56
C PRO A 182 22.93 -27.76 52.77
N GLY A 183 22.76 -28.12 51.49
CA GLY A 183 21.71 -27.61 50.63
C GLY A 183 20.29 -27.86 51.16
N THR A 184 20.02 -29.02 51.75
CA THR A 184 18.68 -29.42 52.23
C THR A 184 18.17 -28.53 53.37
N LEU A 185 19.05 -28.18 54.30
CA LEU A 185 18.68 -27.28 55.41
C LEU A 185 18.48 -25.83 54.90
N SER A 186 19.33 -25.39 53.97
CA SER A 186 19.18 -24.07 53.33
C SER A 186 17.88 -23.98 52.52
N HIS A 187 17.51 -25.07 51.84
CA HIS A 187 16.26 -25.20 51.10
C HIS A 187 15.04 -25.11 52.03
N TRP A 188 14.99 -25.94 53.08
CA TRP A 188 13.88 -25.91 54.05
C TRP A 188 13.76 -24.55 54.76
N SER A 189 14.89 -23.93 55.15
CA SER A 189 14.87 -22.61 55.78
C SER A 189 14.42 -21.50 54.83
N ASN A 190 14.83 -21.52 53.56
CA ASN A 190 14.34 -20.58 52.56
C ASN A 190 12.85 -20.81 52.26
N ALA A 191 12.41 -22.08 52.21
CA ALA A 191 11.03 -22.46 51.95
C ALA A 191 10.07 -22.02 53.06
N TYR A 192 10.36 -22.37 54.32
CA TYR A 192 9.42 -22.20 55.43
C TYR A 192 9.75 -21.01 56.33
N LEU A 193 11.03 -20.76 56.66
CA LEU A 193 11.38 -19.66 57.56
C LEU A 193 11.42 -18.30 56.85
N LYS A 194 12.03 -18.23 55.66
CA LYS A 194 12.11 -16.98 54.88
C LYS A 194 10.92 -16.74 53.95
N LEU A 195 10.10 -17.77 53.69
CA LEU A 195 9.03 -17.74 52.69
C LEU A 195 9.49 -17.17 51.32
N ALA A 196 10.69 -17.54 50.89
CA ALA A 196 11.24 -17.09 49.60
C ALA A 196 10.31 -17.50 48.45
N GLU A 197 10.20 -16.63 47.43
CA GLU A 197 9.36 -16.85 46.24
C GLU A 197 9.88 -18.01 45.41
N GLU A 198 11.21 -18.07 45.26
CA GLU A 198 11.96 -19.16 44.64
C GLU A 198 12.90 -19.73 45.70
N TYR A 199 12.72 -21.00 46.04
CA TYR A 199 13.53 -21.67 47.06
C TYR A 199 14.11 -23.01 46.58
N TRP A 200 13.66 -23.52 45.43
CA TRP A 200 14.34 -24.57 44.71
C TRP A 200 15.45 -23.99 43.84
N ASN A 201 16.71 -24.34 44.12
CA ASN A 201 17.80 -24.03 43.20
C ASN A 201 17.79 -25.03 42.03
N ARG A 202 16.96 -24.73 41.02
CA ARG A 202 16.81 -25.57 39.82
C ARG A 202 18.13 -25.67 39.06
N LYS A 203 18.43 -26.84 38.52
CA LYS A 203 19.59 -27.08 37.66
C LYS A 203 19.38 -26.49 36.27
N ASN A 204 18.15 -26.60 35.76
CA ASN A 204 17.75 -26.07 34.46
C ASN A 204 17.08 -24.70 34.65
N GLY A 205 17.43 -23.76 33.79
CA GLY A 205 16.77 -22.46 33.67
C GLY A 205 16.64 -22.13 32.20
N LEU A 206 15.42 -21.81 31.75
CA LEU A 206 15.14 -21.47 30.37
C LEU A 206 14.58 -20.05 30.30
N GLU A 207 15.14 -19.25 29.40
CA GLU A 207 14.65 -17.97 28.96
C GLU A 207 13.88 -18.15 27.66
N ILE A 208 12.71 -17.53 27.55
CA ILE A 208 11.79 -17.73 26.42
C ILE A 208 11.79 -16.46 25.58
N VAL A 209 12.15 -16.61 24.32
CA VAL A 209 12.10 -15.54 23.31
C VAL A 209 11.35 -16.02 22.08
N SER A 210 10.78 -15.10 21.32
CA SER A 210 10.20 -15.41 20.01
C SER A 210 11.13 -14.93 18.90
N ILE A 211 11.18 -15.67 17.80
CA ILE A 211 11.85 -15.24 16.58
C ILE A 211 10.78 -14.83 15.58
N ALA A 212 10.89 -13.60 15.07
CA ALA A 212 10.02 -13.08 14.04
C ALA A 212 10.76 -12.92 12.71
N GLN A 213 10.08 -13.28 11.62
CA GLN A 213 10.54 -13.01 10.27
C GLN A 213 10.24 -11.55 9.85
N PRO A 214 10.93 -11.00 8.86
CA PRO A 214 12.13 -11.53 8.20
C PRO A 214 13.41 -11.31 9.03
N GLY A 215 14.42 -12.17 8.83
CA GLY A 215 15.77 -11.97 9.36
C GLY A 215 16.01 -12.47 10.79
N ASP A 216 15.25 -13.46 11.25
CA ASP A 216 15.35 -14.09 12.58
C ASP A 216 15.50 -13.06 13.73
N ARG A 217 14.64 -12.04 13.73
CA ARG A 217 14.65 -10.99 14.76
C ARG A 217 14.15 -11.54 16.09
N VAL A 218 14.94 -11.39 17.14
CA VAL A 218 14.57 -11.82 18.50
C VAL A 218 13.62 -10.80 19.12
N ARG A 219 12.44 -11.28 19.56
CA ARG A 219 11.41 -10.50 20.26
C ARG A 219 11.21 -11.07 21.66
N GLU A 220 11.36 -10.21 22.66
CA GLU A 220 11.16 -10.57 24.06
C GLU A 220 9.69 -10.45 24.47
N PHE A 221 9.28 -11.30 25.41
CA PHE A 221 7.93 -11.26 25.97
C PHE A 221 7.83 -10.16 27.04
N LYS A 222 7.01 -9.13 26.82
CA LYS A 222 6.73 -8.09 27.82
C LYS A 222 5.64 -8.58 28.76
N ASN A 223 5.92 -8.69 30.06
CA ASN A 223 4.97 -9.24 31.04
C ASN A 223 4.39 -10.60 30.59
N ARG A 224 5.23 -11.49 30.04
CA ARG A 224 4.84 -12.80 29.50
C ARG A 224 3.84 -12.75 28.34
N THR A 225 3.62 -11.58 27.77
CA THR A 225 2.70 -11.37 26.66
C THR A 225 3.47 -10.93 25.41
N LEU A 226 3.11 -11.50 24.26
CA LEU A 226 3.66 -11.13 22.97
C LEU A 226 2.51 -10.94 21.97
N LYS A 227 2.53 -9.83 21.23
CA LYS A 227 1.61 -9.67 20.09
C LYS A 227 2.26 -10.24 18.84
N HIS A 228 1.53 -11.03 18.08
CA HIS A 228 2.02 -11.69 16.88
C HIS A 228 1.02 -11.52 15.75
N ALA A 229 1.51 -11.53 14.51
CA ALA A 229 0.66 -11.32 13.35
C ALA A 229 -0.23 -12.55 13.11
N ALA A 230 -1.54 -12.32 13.02
CA ALA A 230 -2.50 -13.39 12.73
C ALA A 230 -2.22 -13.99 11.34
N GLY A 231 -2.23 -15.31 11.26
CA GLY A 231 -2.01 -16.05 10.02
C GLY A 231 -0.55 -16.29 9.64
N THR A 232 0.41 -15.91 10.51
CA THR A 232 1.85 -16.10 10.29
C THR A 232 2.43 -17.18 11.21
N ASP A 233 3.63 -17.64 10.88
CA ASP A 233 4.32 -18.68 11.63
C ASP A 233 4.97 -18.10 12.90
N LEU A 234 4.53 -18.59 14.06
CA LEU A 234 5.11 -18.21 15.35
C LEU A 234 6.25 -19.16 15.69
N THR A 235 7.47 -18.64 15.76
CA THR A 235 8.63 -19.39 16.26
C THR A 235 8.94 -19.00 17.70
N ILE A 236 8.96 -19.99 18.59
CA ILE A 236 9.31 -19.85 20.00
C ILE A 236 10.66 -20.54 20.21
N VAL A 237 11.56 -19.85 20.92
CA VAL A 237 12.88 -20.37 21.29
C VAL A 237 13.04 -20.32 22.80
N ALA A 238 13.42 -21.45 23.37
CA ALA A 238 13.84 -21.57 24.77
C ALA A 238 15.37 -21.65 24.80
N ARG A 239 16.02 -20.63 25.38
CA ARG A 239 17.47 -20.53 25.56
C ARG A 239 17.82 -20.85 27.01
N VAL A 240 18.89 -21.60 27.23
CA VAL A 240 19.38 -21.90 28.59
C VAL A 240 19.97 -20.62 29.22
N GLN A 241 19.54 -20.32 30.44
CA GLN A 241 20.04 -19.18 31.21
C GLN A 241 21.52 -19.37 31.57
N GLU A 242 22.26 -18.26 31.63
CA GLU A 242 23.69 -18.26 31.94
C GLU A 242 23.96 -18.89 33.32
N GLY A 243 24.86 -19.88 33.37
CA GLY A 243 25.19 -20.63 34.59
C GLY A 243 24.26 -21.80 34.93
N LYS A 244 23.28 -22.13 34.07
CA LYS A 244 22.40 -23.31 34.22
C LYS A 244 22.76 -24.41 33.21
N THR A 245 22.38 -25.65 33.52
CA THR A 245 22.64 -26.80 32.64
C THR A 245 21.51 -26.97 31.63
N ALA A 246 21.83 -27.29 30.38
CA ALA A 246 20.84 -27.59 29.35
C ALA A 246 20.07 -28.88 29.68
N PRO A 247 18.73 -28.89 29.58
CA PRO A 247 17.93 -30.11 29.72
C PRO A 247 18.05 -31.00 28.48
N ASP A 248 17.88 -32.32 28.64
CA ASP A 248 17.96 -33.27 27.51
C ASP A 248 16.83 -33.05 26.49
N GLN A 249 15.63 -32.70 26.97
CA GLN A 249 14.46 -32.43 26.16
C GLN A 249 13.65 -31.30 26.77
N VAL A 250 13.08 -30.46 25.90
CA VAL A 250 12.16 -29.40 26.26
C VAL A 250 10.82 -29.66 25.58
N MET A 251 9.75 -29.63 26.35
CA MET A 251 8.38 -29.82 25.87
C MET A 251 7.62 -28.50 25.99
N ILE A 252 6.91 -28.14 24.93
CA ILE A 252 5.96 -27.05 24.91
C ILE A 252 4.53 -27.62 24.96
N SER A 253 3.74 -27.12 25.90
CA SER A 253 2.30 -27.41 25.99
C SER A 253 1.54 -26.14 25.72
N TYR A 254 0.62 -26.14 24.76
CA TYR A 254 -0.13 -24.95 24.39
C TYR A 254 -1.63 -25.20 24.27
N ARG A 255 -2.40 -24.14 24.42
CA ARG A 255 -3.85 -24.12 24.30
C ARG A 255 -4.29 -22.85 23.56
N THR A 256 -5.07 -23.01 22.50
CA THR A 256 -5.69 -21.88 21.79
C THR A 256 -7.01 -21.48 22.43
N LYS A 257 -7.50 -20.29 22.10
CA LYS A 257 -8.84 -19.80 22.51
C LYS A 257 -9.98 -20.70 22.02
N THR A 258 -9.80 -21.36 20.88
CA THR A 258 -10.70 -22.35 20.29
C THR A 258 -10.63 -23.74 20.95
N ASP A 259 -10.00 -23.84 22.13
CA ASP A 259 -9.78 -25.06 22.95
C ASP A 259 -8.94 -26.16 22.27
N THR A 260 -8.20 -25.83 21.21
CA THR A 260 -7.22 -26.76 20.65
C THR A 260 -6.03 -26.86 21.60
N ARG A 261 -5.70 -28.08 22.04
CA ARG A 261 -4.57 -28.35 22.93
C ARG A 261 -3.51 -29.16 22.21
N GLY A 262 -2.26 -28.74 22.34
CA GLY A 262 -1.11 -29.44 21.78
C GLY A 262 -0.02 -29.64 22.82
N LYS A 263 0.70 -30.74 22.71
CA LYS A 263 1.98 -30.96 23.39
C LYS A 263 2.99 -31.43 22.37
N ALA A 264 4.13 -30.78 22.33
CA ALA A 264 5.18 -31.09 21.38
C ALA A 264 6.56 -30.98 22.05
N VAL A 265 7.51 -31.78 21.56
CA VAL A 265 8.92 -31.65 21.93
C VAL A 265 9.53 -30.58 21.03
N MET A 266 10.25 -29.64 21.63
CA MET A 266 10.97 -28.60 20.91
C MET A 266 12.24 -29.19 20.28
N ALA A 267 12.55 -28.82 19.04
CA ALA A 267 13.72 -29.30 18.34
C ALA A 267 14.99 -28.57 18.86
N PRO A 268 16.12 -29.27 19.09
CA PRO A 268 17.37 -28.61 19.45
C PRO A 268 17.87 -27.74 18.27
N ALA A 269 18.25 -26.50 18.56
CA ALA A 269 18.59 -25.47 17.57
C ALA A 269 19.96 -24.80 17.84
N GLY A 270 20.82 -25.43 18.63
CA GLY A 270 22.16 -24.93 19.01
C GLY A 270 22.60 -25.48 20.37
N GLU A 271 23.75 -25.03 20.88
CA GLU A 271 24.15 -25.33 22.26
C GLU A 271 23.19 -24.63 23.24
N GLY A 272 22.30 -25.41 23.87
CA GLY A 272 21.36 -24.90 24.86
C GLY A 272 20.20 -24.07 24.28
N GLU A 273 19.89 -24.20 22.99
CA GLU A 273 18.71 -23.58 22.37
C GLU A 273 17.74 -24.64 21.84
N PHE A 274 16.44 -24.42 22.08
CA PHE A 274 15.37 -25.29 21.61
C PHE A 274 14.31 -24.47 20.90
N ARG A 275 13.93 -24.87 19.68
CA ARG A 275 13.01 -24.15 18.80
C ARG A 275 11.74 -24.96 18.53
N TYR A 276 10.61 -24.29 18.54
CA TYR A 276 9.35 -24.85 18.06
C TYR A 276 8.58 -23.80 17.27
N THR A 277 8.08 -24.19 16.10
CA THR A 277 7.34 -23.32 15.19
C THR A 277 5.90 -23.79 15.10
N ILE A 278 4.97 -22.89 15.38
CA ILE A 278 3.53 -23.08 15.18
C ILE A 278 3.19 -22.40 13.86
N GLY A 279 2.83 -23.20 12.86
CA GLY A 279 2.48 -22.68 11.55
C GLY A 279 1.11 -22.01 11.56
N ASN A 280 0.99 -20.89 10.83
CA ASN A 280 -0.27 -20.18 10.57
C ASN A 280 -1.13 -19.96 11.84
N LEU A 281 -0.61 -19.20 12.81
CA LEU A 281 -1.31 -18.95 14.07
C LEU A 281 -2.44 -17.93 13.87
N VAL A 282 -3.70 -18.38 13.94
CA VAL A 282 -4.88 -17.53 13.75
C VAL A 282 -5.45 -17.00 15.07
N ASP A 283 -5.48 -17.82 16.11
CA ASP A 283 -6.09 -17.49 17.40
C ASP A 283 -5.05 -17.17 18.48
N ASP A 284 -5.50 -16.42 19.51
CA ASP A 284 -4.74 -16.23 20.74
C ASP A 284 -4.31 -17.59 21.34
N LEU A 285 -3.07 -17.65 21.81
CA LEU A 285 -2.40 -18.86 22.26
C LEU A 285 -1.85 -18.65 23.67
N GLN A 286 -2.07 -19.63 24.55
CA GLN A 286 -1.37 -19.73 25.83
C GLN A 286 -0.47 -20.96 25.83
N PHE A 287 0.78 -20.82 26.29
CA PHE A 287 1.70 -21.94 26.34
C PHE A 287 2.57 -21.97 27.61
N THR A 288 2.94 -23.18 28.01
CA THR A 288 3.89 -23.45 29.08
C THR A 288 5.04 -24.30 28.54
N ILE A 289 6.22 -24.12 29.13
CA ILE A 289 7.42 -24.85 28.75
C ILE A 289 7.92 -25.65 29.95
N THR A 290 8.25 -26.91 29.71
CA THR A 290 8.79 -27.84 30.69
C THR A 290 10.06 -28.47 30.15
N GLY A 291 11.15 -28.41 30.91
CA GLY A 291 12.43 -29.02 30.54
C GLY A 291 13.24 -29.39 31.79
N GLY A 292 13.53 -30.69 31.97
CA GLY A 292 14.23 -31.18 33.16
C GLY A 292 13.48 -30.85 34.46
N ASP A 293 14.11 -30.06 35.34
CA ASP A 293 13.49 -29.55 36.58
C ASP A 293 12.87 -28.14 36.45
N PHE A 294 12.89 -27.57 35.26
CA PHE A 294 12.26 -26.29 34.95
C PHE A 294 10.83 -26.48 34.43
N THR A 295 9.88 -25.74 34.99
CA THR A 295 8.52 -25.58 34.45
C THR A 295 8.06 -24.14 34.64
N THR A 296 7.44 -23.58 33.62
CA THR A 296 6.82 -22.25 33.69
C THR A 296 5.63 -22.28 34.65
N VAL A 297 5.61 -21.37 35.62
CA VAL A 297 4.55 -21.31 36.65
C VAL A 297 3.24 -20.76 36.08
N GLU A 298 3.33 -19.66 35.33
CA GLU A 298 2.20 -19.06 34.62
C GLU A 298 2.42 -19.15 33.12
N PRO A 299 1.37 -19.42 32.32
CA PRO A 299 1.51 -19.52 30.88
C PRO A 299 1.92 -18.20 30.26
N PHE A 300 2.74 -18.27 29.21
CA PHE A 300 2.94 -17.17 28.28
C PHE A 300 1.72 -17.01 27.40
N SER A 301 1.36 -15.77 27.09
CA SER A 301 0.22 -15.44 26.22
C SER A 301 0.70 -14.80 24.93
N VAL A 302 0.25 -15.33 23.80
CA VAL A 302 0.44 -14.72 22.48
C VAL A 302 -0.91 -14.21 22.02
N ILE A 303 -1.00 -12.91 21.76
CA ILE A 303 -2.20 -12.25 21.25
C ILE A 303 -2.04 -12.07 19.75
N THR A 304 -2.99 -12.58 18.98
CA THR A 304 -2.98 -12.45 17.53
C THR A 304 -3.57 -11.10 17.12
N VAL A 305 -2.81 -10.32 16.35
CA VAL A 305 -3.17 -8.98 15.87
C VAL A 305 -3.05 -8.98 14.34
N PRO A 306 -3.92 -8.28 13.59
CA PRO A 306 -3.74 -8.16 12.14
C PRO A 306 -2.39 -7.52 11.76
N GLU A 307 -1.82 -7.91 10.63
CA GLU A 307 -0.66 -7.24 10.04
C GLU A 307 -0.95 -5.75 9.74
N PRO A 308 0.05 -4.86 9.82
CA PRO A 308 -0.13 -3.47 9.43
C PRO A 308 -0.45 -3.38 7.93
N ALA A 309 -1.59 -2.77 7.61
CA ALA A 309 -2.06 -2.57 6.25
C ALA A 309 -2.44 -1.11 6.00
N ILE A 310 -2.44 -0.69 4.74
CA ILE A 310 -2.92 0.63 4.32
C ILE A 310 -4.43 0.52 4.05
N GLU A 311 -5.23 1.30 4.78
CA GLU A 311 -6.69 1.38 4.63
C GLU A 311 -7.07 2.25 3.43
N SER A 312 -6.40 3.39 3.27
CA SER A 312 -6.60 4.29 2.14
C SER A 312 -5.27 4.91 1.73
N LEU A 313 -5.14 5.15 0.44
CA LEU A 313 -3.99 5.80 -0.17
C LEU A 313 -4.50 6.91 -1.08
N VAL A 314 -4.06 8.13 -0.82
CA VAL A 314 -4.50 9.34 -1.51
C VAL A 314 -3.26 10.09 -1.97
N ALA A 315 -3.25 10.53 -3.23
CA ALA A 315 -2.21 11.40 -3.76
C ALA A 315 -2.77 12.82 -3.91
N ASN A 316 -2.23 13.75 -3.11
CA ASN A 316 -2.52 15.17 -3.26
C ASN A 316 -1.55 15.77 -4.28
N CYS A 317 -2.02 15.92 -5.51
CA CYS A 317 -1.26 16.36 -6.67
C CYS A 317 -1.35 17.88 -6.85
N THR A 318 -0.22 18.47 -7.23
CA THR A 318 -0.11 19.84 -7.73
C THR A 318 0.50 19.73 -9.12
N PHE A 319 -0.36 19.86 -10.12
CA PHE A 319 0.00 19.70 -11.52
C PHE A 319 0.80 20.91 -12.02
N PRO A 320 1.56 20.76 -13.11
CA PRO A 320 2.19 21.90 -13.78
C PRO A 320 1.18 22.99 -14.16
N GLU A 321 1.57 24.26 -14.05
CA GLU A 321 0.66 25.38 -14.32
C GLU A 321 0.08 25.36 -15.74
N TYR A 322 0.86 24.93 -16.73
CA TYR A 322 0.44 24.87 -18.14
C TYR A 322 -0.73 23.93 -18.40
N THR A 323 -0.91 22.90 -17.57
CA THR A 323 -2.02 21.94 -17.74
C THR A 323 -3.39 22.57 -17.46
N GLY A 324 -3.43 23.63 -16.65
CA GLY A 324 -4.67 24.22 -16.14
C GLY A 324 -5.43 23.35 -15.12
N TRP A 325 -4.95 22.13 -14.82
CA TRP A 325 -5.68 21.14 -14.01
C TRP A 325 -5.74 21.46 -12.51
N ASN A 326 -5.04 22.50 -12.06
CA ASN A 326 -5.17 22.99 -10.69
C ASN A 326 -6.48 23.77 -10.44
N GLN A 327 -7.23 24.10 -11.50
CA GLN A 327 -8.52 24.80 -11.41
C GLN A 327 -9.68 23.79 -11.27
N PRO A 328 -10.69 24.08 -10.43
CA PRO A 328 -11.80 23.16 -10.21
C PRO A 328 -12.61 22.93 -11.48
N GLY A 329 -12.82 21.65 -11.84
CA GLY A 329 -13.64 21.22 -12.99
C GLY A 329 -12.89 21.06 -14.31
N ILE A 330 -11.57 21.25 -14.33
CA ILE A 330 -10.72 21.07 -15.52
C ILE A 330 -9.69 19.97 -15.23
N GLY A 331 -9.69 18.89 -16.01
CA GLY A 331 -8.76 17.76 -15.84
C GLY A 331 -9.07 16.89 -14.63
N ASP A 332 -8.05 16.19 -14.13
CA ASP A 332 -8.17 15.34 -12.95
C ASP A 332 -8.22 16.14 -11.65
N GLU A 333 -8.93 15.61 -10.64
CA GLU A 333 -8.94 16.21 -9.31
C GLU A 333 -7.55 16.17 -8.67
N ARG A 334 -7.22 17.22 -7.90
CA ARG A 334 -5.96 17.30 -7.14
C ARG A 334 -5.83 16.18 -6.12
N GLU A 335 -6.93 15.78 -5.49
CA GLU A 335 -6.96 14.69 -4.54
C GLU A 335 -7.35 13.40 -5.28
N GLN A 336 -6.38 12.54 -5.56
CA GLN A 336 -6.63 11.28 -6.26
C GLN A 336 -6.60 10.10 -5.28
N VAL A 337 -7.70 9.37 -5.18
CA VAL A 337 -7.75 8.13 -4.37
C VAL A 337 -7.18 6.97 -5.20
N ILE A 338 -6.09 6.38 -4.73
CA ILE A 338 -5.39 5.29 -5.44
C ILE A 338 -6.10 3.97 -5.13
N GLY A 339 -7.09 3.61 -5.95
CA GLY A 339 -7.83 2.35 -5.82
C GLY A 339 -7.18 1.15 -6.52
N THR A 340 -6.55 1.36 -7.68
CA THR A 340 -6.07 0.29 -8.58
C THR A 340 -4.59 -0.05 -8.42
N ALA A 341 -3.93 0.36 -7.33
CA ALA A 341 -2.49 0.25 -7.13
C ALA A 341 -1.65 0.90 -8.25
N GLU A 342 -2.27 1.74 -9.10
CA GLU A 342 -1.61 2.53 -10.13
C GLU A 342 -2.03 3.99 -9.99
N LEU A 343 -1.08 4.91 -10.19
CA LEU A 343 -1.26 6.35 -10.20
C LEU A 343 -0.68 6.88 -11.51
N ASN A 344 -1.53 7.45 -12.36
CA ASN A 344 -1.13 8.13 -13.59
C ASN A 344 -1.30 9.63 -13.39
N VAL A 345 -0.21 10.39 -13.53
CA VAL A 345 -0.24 11.87 -13.43
C VAL A 345 0.65 12.47 -14.51
N PRO A 346 0.43 13.72 -14.95
CA PRO A 346 1.33 14.39 -15.88
C PRO A 346 2.78 14.43 -15.37
N MET A 347 3.76 14.46 -16.29
CA MET A 347 5.15 14.77 -15.97
C MET A 347 5.27 16.07 -15.18
N GLU A 348 6.33 16.20 -14.38
CA GLU A 348 6.63 17.40 -13.57
C GLU A 348 5.58 17.71 -12.47
N THR A 349 4.72 16.74 -12.16
CA THR A 349 3.76 16.85 -11.06
C THR A 349 4.46 16.69 -9.71
N THR A 350 4.22 17.65 -8.81
CA THR A 350 4.58 17.53 -7.39
C THR A 350 3.40 16.94 -6.63
N LEU A 351 3.60 15.87 -5.87
CA LEU A 351 2.53 15.19 -5.15
C LEU A 351 2.89 14.87 -3.71
N VAL A 352 1.89 14.73 -2.84
CA VAL A 352 2.06 14.22 -1.48
C VAL A 352 1.26 12.93 -1.35
N LEU A 353 1.95 11.80 -1.24
CA LEU A 353 1.34 10.49 -0.97
C LEU A 353 0.93 10.42 0.50
N GLN A 354 -0.37 10.38 0.74
CA GLN A 354 -0.97 10.21 2.06
C GLN A 354 -1.55 8.81 2.20
N ALA A 355 -1.04 8.05 3.16
CA ALA A 355 -1.55 6.71 3.46
C ALA A 355 -2.08 6.64 4.90
N ALA A 356 -3.29 6.09 5.06
CA ALA A 356 -3.85 5.75 6.36
C ALA A 356 -3.55 4.28 6.68
N SER A 357 -3.02 4.01 7.87
CA SER A 357 -2.65 2.67 8.35
C SER A 357 -3.64 2.15 9.40
N THR A 358 -3.95 0.86 9.34
CA THR A 358 -4.78 0.14 10.34
C THR A 358 -4.18 0.17 11.75
N SER A 359 -2.84 0.21 11.82
CA SER A 359 -2.05 0.11 13.05
C SER A 359 -1.10 1.31 13.18
N PRO A 360 -0.76 1.75 14.41
CA PRO A 360 0.24 2.80 14.61
C PRO A 360 1.63 2.31 14.17
N ILE A 361 2.19 2.98 13.17
CA ILE A 361 3.44 2.63 12.51
C ILE A 361 4.64 3.20 13.25
N ARG A 362 5.73 2.44 13.27
CA ARG A 362 7.04 2.81 13.82
C ARG A 362 8.07 3.03 12.73
N ILE A 363 8.11 2.14 11.72
CA ILE A 363 9.03 2.23 10.59
C ILE A 363 8.25 2.07 9.30
N VAL A 364 8.49 2.97 8.34
CA VAL A 364 8.03 2.85 6.95
C VAL A 364 9.28 2.72 6.08
N ARG A 365 9.33 1.70 5.24
CA ARG A 365 10.38 1.55 4.21
C ARG A 365 9.74 1.52 2.84
N ILE A 366 10.22 2.35 1.94
CA ILE A 366 9.74 2.44 0.56
C ILE A 366 10.92 2.18 -0.35
N LEU A 367 10.78 1.14 -1.17
CA LEU A 367 11.76 0.73 -2.15
C LEU A 367 11.25 1.14 -3.52
N GLY A 368 11.94 2.09 -4.16
CA GLY A 368 11.78 2.42 -5.57
C GLY A 368 12.94 1.86 -6.40
N ARG A 369 12.98 2.19 -7.68
CA ARG A 369 14.02 1.74 -8.61
C ARG A 369 15.40 2.34 -8.28
N ARG A 370 15.43 3.63 -7.93
CA ARG A 370 16.66 4.43 -7.71
C ARG A 370 16.77 5.00 -6.30
N PHE A 371 15.87 4.63 -5.40
CA PHE A 371 15.92 5.09 -4.01
C PHE A 371 15.35 4.07 -3.01
N GLU A 372 15.85 4.13 -1.78
CA GLU A 372 15.28 3.49 -0.60
C GLU A 372 15.01 4.58 0.45
N LEU A 373 13.73 4.81 0.78
CA LEU A 373 13.32 5.74 1.83
C LEU A 373 12.98 4.96 3.09
N THR A 374 13.63 5.30 4.21
CA THR A 374 13.30 4.78 5.54
C THR A 374 12.85 5.92 6.45
N ILE A 375 11.65 5.81 6.99
CA ILE A 375 11.08 6.74 7.96
C ILE A 375 10.96 6.00 9.28
N GLU A 376 11.65 6.46 10.33
CA GLU A 376 11.61 5.84 11.65
C GLU A 376 11.13 6.84 12.70
N LYS A 377 10.17 6.42 13.52
CA LYS A 377 9.73 7.11 14.74
C LYS A 377 10.10 6.28 15.96
N LYS A 378 11.14 6.70 16.70
CA LYS A 378 11.66 5.94 17.86
C LYS A 378 10.72 5.94 19.07
N SER A 379 9.99 7.04 19.29
CA SER A 379 9.05 7.20 20.41
C SER A 379 7.87 8.09 20.00
N ALA A 380 6.74 7.98 20.70
CA ALA A 380 5.54 8.75 20.41
C ALA A 380 5.77 10.28 20.42
N ASN A 381 6.70 10.75 21.27
CA ASN A 381 7.04 12.17 21.45
C ASN A 381 8.27 12.64 20.65
N GLU A 382 8.92 11.77 19.88
CA GLU A 382 10.05 12.17 19.02
C GLU A 382 9.59 12.42 17.59
N GLU A 383 10.20 13.41 16.94
CA GLU A 383 9.95 13.70 15.53
C GLU A 383 10.43 12.53 14.65
N PRO A 384 9.66 12.14 13.62
CA PRO A 384 10.07 11.07 12.71
C PRO A 384 11.29 11.50 11.90
N VAL A 385 12.29 10.62 11.83
CA VAL A 385 13.51 10.81 11.04
C VAL A 385 13.33 10.08 9.71
N ALA A 386 13.34 10.83 8.61
CA ALA A 386 13.28 10.29 7.25
C ALA A 386 14.67 10.32 6.60
N ILE A 387 15.13 9.17 6.14
CA ILE A 387 16.43 8.98 5.48
C ILE A 387 16.17 8.38 4.11
N CYS A 388 16.57 9.09 3.06
CA CYS A 388 16.50 8.64 1.68
C CYS A 388 17.90 8.24 1.21
N ARG A 389 18.05 7.00 0.71
CA ARG A 389 19.27 6.51 0.08
C ARG A 389 19.05 6.44 -1.42
N TYR A 390 19.86 7.16 -2.19
CA TYR A 390 19.84 7.09 -3.64
C TYR A 390 20.74 5.95 -4.13
N LEU A 391 20.15 5.06 -4.92
CA LEU A 391 20.73 3.82 -5.42
C LEU A 391 21.10 3.98 -6.89
N ASP A 392 22.24 3.43 -7.32
CA ASP A 392 22.53 3.31 -8.74
C ASP A 392 21.79 2.14 -9.40
N ASP A 393 21.92 1.98 -10.72
CA ASP A 393 21.23 0.93 -11.48
C ASP A 393 21.64 -0.51 -11.07
N LEU A 394 22.71 -0.66 -10.28
CA LEU A 394 23.16 -1.93 -9.69
C LEU A 394 22.65 -2.13 -8.26
N GLY A 395 21.87 -1.19 -7.72
CA GLY A 395 21.32 -1.23 -6.36
C GLY A 395 22.31 -0.84 -5.26
N VAL A 396 23.42 -0.18 -5.59
CA VAL A 396 24.41 0.28 -4.61
C VAL A 396 24.09 1.71 -4.18
N ALA A 397 24.00 1.94 -2.87
CA ALA A 397 23.74 3.27 -2.32
C ALA A 397 24.93 4.21 -2.57
N ARG A 398 24.70 5.29 -3.32
CA ARG A 398 25.72 6.32 -3.63
C ARG A 398 25.67 7.51 -2.69
N ARG A 399 24.48 7.83 -2.15
CA ARG A 399 24.24 8.98 -1.28
C ARG A 399 23.12 8.68 -0.29
N GLU A 400 23.26 9.19 0.93
CA GLU A 400 22.24 9.14 1.98
C GLU A 400 21.91 10.58 2.39
N VAL A 401 20.64 10.94 2.37
CA VAL A 401 20.14 12.29 2.64
C VAL A 401 19.04 12.21 3.70
N LYS A 402 19.12 13.08 4.71
CA LYS A 402 18.05 13.25 5.69
C LYS A 402 17.04 14.27 5.13
N LEU A 403 15.78 13.85 4.95
CA LEU A 403 14.73 14.73 4.43
C LEU A 403 14.21 15.68 5.51
N THR A 404 13.84 16.90 5.12
CA THR A 404 13.31 17.94 6.01
C THR A 404 11.79 18.06 5.85
N GLN A 405 11.07 18.47 6.91
CA GLN A 405 9.59 18.54 6.92
C GLN A 405 9.03 19.91 6.50
N LYS A 406 9.73 20.68 5.66
CA LYS A 406 9.52 22.14 5.61
C LYS A 406 8.17 22.55 4.97
N TYR A 407 7.59 21.71 4.10
CA TYR A 407 6.39 22.07 3.32
C TYR A 407 5.23 21.06 3.33
N SER A 408 5.33 19.92 4.04
CA SER A 408 4.40 18.78 3.84
C SER A 408 3.75 18.19 5.11
N GLY A 409 3.84 18.89 6.24
CA GLY A 409 3.43 18.32 7.54
C GLY A 409 4.38 17.20 8.01
N PRO A 410 4.09 16.53 9.14
CA PRO A 410 4.96 15.48 9.65
C PRO A 410 4.86 14.23 8.75
N PHE A 411 6.02 13.62 8.42
CA PHE A 411 6.08 12.38 7.64
C PHE A 411 5.24 11.24 8.24
N LEU A 412 5.12 11.25 9.58
CA LEU A 412 4.28 10.36 10.35
C LEU A 412 3.50 11.18 11.38
N SER A 413 2.18 11.02 11.41
CA SER A 413 1.31 11.71 12.39
C SER A 413 1.69 11.36 13.85
N GLU A 414 1.23 12.17 14.81
CA GLU A 414 1.44 11.93 16.25
C GLU A 414 0.93 10.53 16.65
N ASP A 415 -0.24 10.14 16.14
CA ASP A 415 -0.86 8.83 16.36
C ASP A 415 -0.17 7.68 15.58
N GLY A 416 0.76 8.00 14.68
CA GLY A 416 1.48 7.03 13.84
C GLY A 416 0.62 6.34 12.77
N ARG A 417 -0.61 6.80 12.53
CA ARG A 417 -1.56 6.17 11.59
C ARG A 417 -1.61 6.82 10.22
N GLN A 418 -1.14 8.06 10.08
CA GLN A 418 -1.06 8.73 8.79
C GLN A 418 0.40 8.90 8.38
N ILE A 419 0.70 8.54 7.15
CA ILE A 419 2.00 8.64 6.52
C ILE A 419 1.87 9.66 5.39
N SER A 420 2.74 10.67 5.35
CA SER A 420 2.75 11.71 4.32
C SER A 420 4.12 11.77 3.67
N ILE A 421 4.22 11.48 2.37
CA ILE A 421 5.48 11.46 1.63
C ILE A 421 5.37 12.38 0.42
N PRO A 422 6.04 13.54 0.42
CA PRO A 422 6.15 14.37 -0.76
C PRO A 422 7.06 13.71 -1.80
N ALA A 423 6.64 13.77 -3.05
CA ALA A 423 7.34 13.24 -4.21
C ALA A 423 7.24 14.20 -5.40
N LEU A 424 8.26 14.20 -6.24
CA LEU A 424 8.28 14.90 -7.53
C LEU A 424 8.46 13.85 -8.63
N ILE A 425 7.59 13.86 -9.63
CA ILE A 425 7.74 13.03 -10.84
C ILE A 425 8.40 13.90 -11.91
N THR A 426 9.55 13.49 -12.43
CA THR A 426 10.29 14.28 -13.42
C THR A 426 11.10 13.37 -14.36
N GLU A 427 11.24 13.78 -15.62
CA GLU A 427 12.13 13.15 -16.61
C GLU A 427 13.42 14.00 -16.82
N VAL A 428 13.54 15.14 -16.12
CA VAL A 428 14.66 16.06 -16.27
C VAL A 428 15.93 15.43 -15.70
N GLU A 429 16.83 15.02 -16.60
CA GLU A 429 18.07 14.30 -16.25
C GLU A 429 18.98 15.10 -15.32
N SER A 430 19.01 16.44 -15.42
CA SER A 430 19.76 17.28 -14.47
C SER A 430 19.19 17.23 -13.05
N THR A 431 17.87 17.15 -12.90
CA THR A 431 17.19 17.05 -11.61
C THR A 431 17.47 15.70 -10.95
N ILE A 432 17.43 14.63 -11.76
CA ILE A 432 17.77 13.28 -11.32
C ILE A 432 19.25 13.18 -10.94
N GLN A 433 20.15 13.73 -11.76
CA GLN A 433 21.60 13.69 -11.54
C GLN A 433 22.02 14.48 -10.29
N ASN A 434 21.37 15.63 -10.02
CA ASN A 434 21.57 16.42 -8.80
C ASN A 434 21.23 15.64 -7.51
N CYS A 435 20.33 14.65 -7.57
CA CYS A 435 20.10 13.75 -6.43
C CYS A 435 21.33 12.88 -6.13
N PHE A 436 22.10 12.49 -7.16
CA PHE A 436 23.32 11.68 -7.02
C PHE A 436 24.59 12.51 -6.71
N ASP A 437 24.60 13.79 -7.05
CA ASP A 437 25.76 14.67 -6.85
C ASP A 437 25.93 15.14 -5.40
N LYS A 438 27.13 14.91 -4.83
CA LYS A 438 27.41 15.19 -3.42
C LYS A 438 27.49 16.69 -3.07
N GLU A 439 27.71 17.56 -4.05
CA GLU A 439 27.90 19.01 -3.86
C GLU A 439 26.59 19.81 -3.92
N ALA A 440 25.51 19.26 -4.48
CA ALA A 440 24.23 19.94 -4.56
C ALA A 440 23.49 19.91 -3.21
N GLU A 441 23.05 21.08 -2.71
CA GLU A 441 21.99 21.17 -1.69
C GLU A 441 20.70 20.61 -2.31
N SER A 442 20.44 19.31 -2.08
CA SER A 442 19.25 18.52 -2.41
C SER A 442 18.37 19.00 -3.59
N CYS A 443 18.27 18.20 -4.65
CA CYS A 443 17.42 18.54 -5.80
C CYS A 443 15.92 18.70 -5.46
N TYR A 444 15.48 18.14 -4.33
CA TYR A 444 14.21 18.42 -3.69
C TYR A 444 14.35 18.13 -2.19
N ALA A 445 14.59 19.16 -1.37
CA ALA A 445 14.98 19.02 0.05
C ALA A 445 13.94 18.30 0.92
N ASP A 446 12.70 18.31 0.46
CA ASP A 446 11.54 17.94 1.27
C ASP A 446 10.98 16.56 0.93
N GLY A 447 11.40 15.91 -0.16
CA GLY A 447 10.80 14.65 -0.64
C GLY A 447 11.65 13.77 -1.54
N ILE A 448 11.00 12.79 -2.17
CA ILE A 448 11.61 11.83 -3.09
C ILE A 448 11.42 12.25 -4.55
N VAL A 449 12.35 11.86 -5.42
CA VAL A 449 12.22 12.06 -6.87
C VAL A 449 11.90 10.71 -7.51
N ILE A 450 10.81 10.66 -8.26
CA ILE A 450 10.33 9.52 -9.02
C ILE A 450 10.62 9.82 -10.50
N ASP A 451 11.21 8.85 -11.19
CA ASP A 451 11.49 8.92 -12.63
C ASP A 451 10.17 8.79 -13.42
N ARG A 452 10.22 8.60 -14.74
CA ARG A 452 9.04 8.44 -15.60
C ARG A 452 8.08 7.32 -15.14
N GLU A 453 8.62 6.21 -14.66
CA GLU A 453 7.86 5.07 -14.16
C GLU A 453 8.63 4.40 -13.00
N ASP A 454 7.96 4.20 -11.87
CA ASP A 454 8.53 3.47 -10.74
C ASP A 454 7.51 2.58 -10.03
N LYS A 455 7.98 1.43 -9.55
CA LYS A 455 7.19 0.44 -8.81
C LYS A 455 7.60 0.47 -7.35
N LEU A 456 6.87 1.26 -6.58
CA LEU A 456 7.11 1.44 -5.16
C LEU A 456 6.66 0.21 -4.37
N SER A 457 7.56 -0.35 -3.57
CA SER A 457 7.24 -1.42 -2.62
C SER A 457 7.33 -0.87 -1.19
N ILE A 458 6.18 -0.82 -0.51
CA ILE A 458 6.06 -0.30 0.86
C ILE A 458 6.06 -1.45 1.85
N LEU A 459 6.99 -1.39 2.80
CA LEU A 459 7.10 -2.23 3.96
C LEU A 459 6.83 -1.40 5.21
N LEU A 460 5.94 -1.88 6.06
CA LEU A 460 5.47 -1.23 7.27
C LEU A 460 5.87 -2.07 8.47
N GLU A 461 6.30 -1.40 9.54
CA GLU A 461 6.52 -2.01 10.85
C GLU A 461 5.77 -1.21 11.91
N ASP A 462 4.93 -1.88 12.70
CA ASP A 462 4.17 -1.25 13.76
C ASP A 462 4.97 -1.05 15.06
N VAL A 463 4.36 -0.35 16.03
CA VAL A 463 4.93 -0.15 17.38
C VAL A 463 5.14 -1.46 18.16
N ASP A 464 4.41 -2.51 17.79
CA ASP A 464 4.52 -3.84 18.37
C ASP A 464 5.61 -4.68 17.65
N GLN A 465 6.35 -4.12 16.68
CA GLN A 465 7.39 -4.76 15.86
C GLN A 465 6.86 -5.86 14.91
N ILE A 466 5.59 -5.78 14.54
CA ILE A 466 4.98 -6.60 13.51
C ILE A 466 5.19 -5.93 12.16
N VAL A 467 5.56 -6.72 11.16
CA VAL A 467 5.79 -6.25 9.78
C VAL A 467 4.80 -6.89 8.83
N ASN A 468 4.46 -6.19 7.75
CA ASN A 468 3.76 -6.83 6.63
C ASN A 468 4.73 -7.72 5.85
N LEU A 469 4.42 -9.01 5.71
CA LEU A 469 5.28 -9.94 4.97
C LEU A 469 5.19 -9.72 3.46
N LYS A 470 4.03 -9.26 2.99
CA LYS A 470 3.79 -8.92 1.58
C LYS A 470 3.93 -7.40 1.41
N PRO A 471 4.93 -6.93 0.65
CA PRO A 471 5.08 -5.51 0.37
C PRO A 471 3.84 -4.99 -0.36
N ILE A 472 3.36 -3.81 0.04
CA ILE A 472 2.29 -3.12 -0.67
C ILE A 472 2.90 -2.46 -1.89
N ARG A 473 2.41 -2.80 -3.08
CA ARG A 473 2.98 -2.32 -4.35
C ARG A 473 2.10 -1.22 -4.93
N ILE A 474 2.74 -0.13 -5.34
CA ILE A 474 2.09 0.98 -6.04
C ILE A 474 2.91 1.27 -7.28
N HIS A 475 2.25 1.41 -8.41
CA HIS A 475 2.84 1.77 -9.68
C HIS A 475 2.60 3.25 -9.93
N VAL A 476 3.65 4.05 -9.95
CA VAL A 476 3.56 5.48 -10.25
C VAL A 476 4.09 5.68 -11.66
N ARG A 477 3.23 6.17 -12.54
CA ARG A 477 3.56 6.43 -13.94
C ARG A 477 3.27 7.89 -14.24
N GLY A 478 4.26 8.56 -14.80
CA GLY A 478 4.04 9.89 -15.31
C GLY A 478 3.76 9.89 -16.81
N VAL A 479 2.77 10.67 -17.23
CA VAL A 479 2.31 10.84 -18.61
C VAL A 479 3.08 12.01 -19.23
N VAL A 480 3.75 11.75 -20.35
CA VAL A 480 4.52 12.77 -21.08
C VAL A 480 3.55 13.59 -21.94
N ASP A 481 3.83 14.88 -22.07
CA ASP A 481 3.09 15.77 -22.97
C ASP A 481 3.32 15.38 -24.44
N GLU A 482 2.24 15.25 -25.21
CA GLU A 482 2.31 14.90 -26.64
C GLU A 482 2.38 16.17 -27.48
N SER A 483 3.19 16.17 -28.54
CA SER A 483 3.27 17.33 -29.43
C SER A 483 1.94 17.59 -30.17
N PRO A 484 1.60 18.86 -30.46
CA PRO A 484 0.29 19.23 -31.00
C PRO A 484 0.03 18.60 -32.37
N GLU A 485 -1.21 18.17 -32.62
CA GLU A 485 -1.63 17.65 -33.92
C GLU A 485 -2.11 18.77 -34.85
N VAL A 486 -1.54 18.85 -36.06
CA VAL A 486 -1.86 19.88 -37.05
C VAL A 486 -2.35 19.25 -38.34
N LYS A 487 -3.67 19.21 -38.52
CA LYS A 487 -4.31 18.71 -39.75
C LYS A 487 -4.82 19.89 -40.55
N THR A 488 -4.14 20.22 -41.65
CA THR A 488 -4.56 21.33 -42.52
C THR A 488 -4.66 20.88 -43.97
N ARG A 489 -5.38 21.67 -44.76
CA ARG A 489 -5.45 21.58 -46.22
C ARG A 489 -5.56 22.98 -46.83
N LEU A 490 -5.02 23.16 -48.03
CA LEU A 490 -5.30 24.36 -48.83
C LEU A 490 -6.62 24.19 -49.57
N VAL A 491 -7.42 25.26 -49.64
CA VAL A 491 -8.74 25.23 -50.32
C VAL A 491 -8.68 25.96 -51.64
N GLY A 492 -9.03 25.29 -52.73
CA GLY A 492 -9.07 25.92 -54.06
C GLY A 492 -7.70 26.45 -54.50
N ILE A 493 -6.63 25.71 -54.23
CA ILE A 493 -5.27 26.02 -54.66
C ILE A 493 -4.66 24.76 -55.27
N GLY A 494 -4.17 24.88 -56.51
CA GLY A 494 -3.40 23.83 -57.17
C GLY A 494 -1.92 23.84 -56.80
N ARG A 495 -1.12 23.12 -57.59
CA ARG A 495 0.35 23.06 -57.40
C ARG A 495 1.07 24.31 -57.93
N ALA A 496 0.37 25.16 -58.68
CA ALA A 496 0.90 26.37 -59.30
C ALA A 496 0.12 27.59 -58.81
N ILE A 497 0.81 28.67 -58.47
CA ILE A 497 0.20 29.88 -57.92
C ILE A 497 0.78 31.14 -58.56
N THR A 498 0.03 32.23 -58.59
CA THR A 498 0.53 33.53 -59.05
C THR A 498 1.22 34.30 -57.93
N ARG A 499 1.96 35.35 -58.31
CA ARG A 499 2.60 36.29 -57.37
C ARG A 499 1.61 37.08 -56.51
N LYS A 500 0.32 37.08 -56.85
CA LYS A 500 -0.73 37.84 -56.17
C LYS A 500 -1.70 36.92 -55.41
N ALA A 501 -1.39 35.63 -55.31
CA ALA A 501 -2.29 34.64 -54.75
C ALA A 501 -2.54 34.84 -53.26
N PHE A 502 -3.75 34.51 -52.84
CA PHE A 502 -4.11 34.23 -51.45
C PHE A 502 -4.28 32.73 -51.27
N LEU A 503 -3.65 32.16 -50.26
CA LEU A 503 -3.74 30.75 -49.94
C LEU A 503 -4.64 30.58 -48.71
N PRO A 504 -5.95 30.33 -48.88
CA PRO A 504 -6.82 30.01 -47.76
C PRO A 504 -6.49 28.62 -47.23
N VAL A 505 -6.44 28.51 -45.91
CA VAL A 505 -6.15 27.26 -45.21
C VAL A 505 -7.38 26.86 -44.41
N GLU A 506 -7.70 25.58 -44.42
CA GLU A 506 -8.69 24.98 -43.52
C GLU A 506 -8.06 23.83 -42.77
N GLY A 507 -8.50 23.61 -41.54
CA GLY A 507 -7.92 22.55 -40.73
C GLY A 507 -8.24 22.66 -39.25
N GLU A 508 -7.76 21.66 -38.53
CA GLU A 508 -7.91 21.53 -37.10
C GLU A 508 -6.53 21.46 -36.45
N LEU A 509 -6.39 22.25 -35.39
CA LEU A 509 -5.25 22.30 -34.50
C LEU A 509 -5.70 21.73 -33.16
N GLN A 510 -5.08 20.64 -32.72
CA GLN A 510 -5.45 19.97 -31.47
C GLN A 510 -4.24 19.74 -30.58
N ASP A 511 -4.42 19.96 -29.28
CA ASP A 511 -3.40 19.73 -28.26
C ASP A 511 -4.04 19.30 -26.93
N ASP A 512 -3.32 18.49 -26.15
CA ASP A 512 -3.82 17.92 -24.90
C ASP A 512 -3.91 18.95 -23.78
N TYR A 513 -2.94 19.87 -23.70
CA TYR A 513 -2.85 20.90 -22.66
C TYR A 513 -3.06 22.32 -23.17
N GLY A 514 -3.24 22.49 -24.47
CA GLY A 514 -3.65 23.73 -25.10
C GLY A 514 -2.55 24.36 -25.94
N LEU A 515 -2.97 25.12 -26.93
CA LEU A 515 -2.09 25.84 -27.84
C LEU A 515 -1.73 27.21 -27.27
N ILE A 516 -0.49 27.66 -27.52
CA ILE A 516 -0.05 29.04 -27.25
C ILE A 516 -0.12 29.87 -28.53
N SER A 517 0.44 29.33 -29.62
CA SER A 517 0.60 30.09 -30.85
C SER A 517 0.56 29.20 -32.08
N ALA A 518 0.11 29.81 -33.17
CA ALA A 518 0.16 29.22 -34.49
C ALA A 518 0.66 30.26 -35.52
N ALA A 519 1.45 29.77 -36.47
CA ALA A 519 2.08 30.60 -37.48
C ALA A 519 2.20 29.85 -38.81
N PHE A 520 2.16 30.59 -39.92
CA PHE A 520 2.61 30.08 -41.21
C PHE A 520 4.12 30.08 -41.24
N GLN A 521 4.71 28.92 -41.48
CA GLN A 521 6.12 28.78 -41.78
C GLN A 521 6.29 28.65 -43.28
N TYR A 522 7.00 29.58 -43.91
CA TYR A 522 7.32 29.49 -45.33
C TYR A 522 8.81 29.53 -45.59
N ARG A 523 9.23 28.84 -46.66
CA ARG A 523 10.63 28.81 -47.11
C ARG A 523 10.70 28.80 -48.62
N LEU A 524 11.59 29.62 -49.16
CA LEU A 524 11.92 29.61 -50.59
C LEU A 524 13.04 28.61 -50.87
N GLU A 525 13.06 28.03 -52.07
CA GLU A 525 14.11 27.08 -52.47
C GLU A 525 15.54 27.65 -52.31
N GLN A 526 15.71 28.96 -52.54
CA GLN A 526 16.99 29.66 -52.44
C GLN A 526 17.38 30.01 -50.99
N GLN A 527 16.47 29.85 -50.02
CA GLN A 527 16.67 30.20 -48.61
C GLN A 527 16.77 28.94 -47.74
N LYS A 528 17.75 28.93 -46.82
CA LYS A 528 17.94 27.83 -45.87
C LYS A 528 17.08 27.96 -44.63
N GLU A 529 16.85 29.18 -44.14
CA GLU A 529 16.09 29.42 -42.91
C GLU A 529 14.62 29.73 -43.23
N PRO A 530 13.67 29.04 -42.59
CA PRO A 530 12.25 29.32 -42.77
C PRO A 530 11.85 30.59 -42.01
N VAL A 531 10.92 31.35 -42.60
CA VAL A 531 10.36 32.56 -41.99
C VAL A 531 9.00 32.22 -41.38
N LEU A 532 8.75 32.68 -40.16
CA LEU A 532 7.49 32.52 -39.45
C LEU A 532 6.63 33.77 -39.59
N LEU A 533 5.39 33.59 -40.03
CA LEU A 533 4.37 34.62 -40.12
C LEU A 533 3.21 34.25 -39.19
N PRO A 534 2.99 34.97 -38.07
CA PRO A 534 1.92 34.62 -37.13
C PRO A 534 0.54 34.70 -37.80
N LEU A 535 -0.37 33.80 -37.40
CA LEU A 535 -1.79 33.89 -37.77
C LEU A 535 -2.41 35.20 -37.29
N LYS A 536 -3.45 35.68 -37.98
CA LYS A 536 -4.16 36.92 -37.60
C LYS A 536 -4.80 36.78 -36.23
N ARG A 537 -5.31 35.59 -35.90
CA ARG A 537 -5.76 35.23 -34.56
C ARG A 537 -4.91 34.09 -34.01
N GLN A 538 -4.42 34.28 -32.80
CA GLN A 538 -3.64 33.26 -32.12
C GLN A 538 -4.58 32.35 -31.32
N PRO A 539 -4.40 31.01 -31.41
CA PRO A 539 -5.14 30.06 -30.59
C PRO A 539 -4.54 30.06 -29.18
N VAL A 540 -4.89 31.06 -28.37
CA VAL A 540 -4.36 31.20 -27.01
C VAL A 540 -5.23 30.40 -26.06
N ASP A 541 -4.65 29.42 -25.36
CA ASP A 541 -5.26 28.63 -24.29
C ASP A 541 -6.48 27.80 -24.76
N THR A 542 -6.42 27.33 -26.01
CA THR A 542 -7.45 26.48 -26.62
C THR A 542 -6.88 25.11 -26.97
N ARG A 543 -7.54 24.04 -26.50
CA ARG A 543 -7.19 22.64 -26.83
C ARG A 543 -7.58 22.22 -28.23
N PHE A 544 -8.61 22.86 -28.78
CA PHE A 544 -9.09 22.64 -30.13
C PHE A 544 -9.30 24.00 -30.79
N TYR A 545 -8.71 24.17 -31.96
CA TYR A 545 -8.86 25.36 -32.77
C TYR A 545 -9.12 24.98 -34.22
N GLU A 546 -10.32 25.31 -34.68
CA GLU A 546 -10.77 25.07 -36.05
C GLU A 546 -10.54 26.31 -36.91
N ILE A 547 -9.88 26.10 -38.04
CA ILE A 547 -9.71 27.08 -39.11
C ILE A 547 -10.74 26.75 -40.18
N SER A 548 -11.79 27.57 -40.28
CA SER A 548 -12.88 27.42 -41.25
C SER A 548 -12.99 28.67 -42.12
N GLN A 549 -13.25 28.51 -43.43
CA GLN A 549 -13.50 29.64 -44.32
C GLN A 549 -14.97 30.11 -44.31
N GLN A 550 -15.87 29.39 -43.61
CA GLN A 550 -17.29 29.75 -43.52
C GLN A 550 -17.53 30.93 -42.57
N GLU A 551 -16.73 31.04 -41.51
CA GLU A 551 -16.80 32.14 -40.56
C GLU A 551 -15.63 33.11 -40.74
N GLU A 552 -15.94 34.40 -40.89
CA GLU A 552 -14.91 35.44 -40.98
C GLU A 552 -14.03 35.49 -39.72
N SER A 553 -14.54 35.00 -38.59
CA SER A 553 -13.83 34.88 -37.30
C SER A 553 -12.73 33.82 -37.27
N THR A 554 -12.81 32.76 -38.08
CA THR A 554 -11.87 31.63 -38.07
C THR A 554 -11.14 31.48 -39.41
N SER A 555 -11.45 32.32 -40.40
CA SER A 555 -10.79 32.32 -41.70
C SER A 555 -9.36 32.85 -41.63
N GLU A 556 -8.40 32.00 -41.97
CA GLU A 556 -6.99 32.37 -42.11
C GLU A 556 -6.53 32.22 -43.56
N ARG A 557 -5.72 33.18 -44.02
CA ARG A 557 -5.23 33.25 -45.41
C ARG A 557 -3.81 33.76 -45.46
N PHE A 558 -2.96 33.10 -46.22
CA PHE A 558 -1.59 33.53 -46.48
C PHE A 558 -1.52 34.40 -47.75
N ASP A 559 -0.99 35.62 -47.64
CA ASP A 559 -0.83 36.53 -48.79
C ASP A 559 0.57 36.39 -49.40
N VAL A 560 0.63 36.04 -50.68
CA VAL A 560 1.90 35.86 -51.41
C VAL A 560 2.40 37.21 -51.96
N MET A 561 1.53 38.20 -52.13
CA MET A 561 1.86 39.49 -52.74
C MET A 561 2.98 40.26 -52.02
N PRO A 562 3.06 40.32 -50.69
CA PRO A 562 4.12 41.05 -49.98
C PRO A 562 5.51 40.45 -50.13
N LEU A 563 5.64 39.22 -50.61
CA LEU A 563 6.89 38.48 -50.68
C LEU A 563 7.72 38.80 -51.94
N ASP A 564 7.15 39.50 -52.92
CA ASP A 564 7.76 39.90 -54.20
C ASP A 564 8.61 38.80 -54.87
N LEU A 565 7.99 37.64 -55.05
CA LEU A 565 8.67 36.42 -55.49
C LEU A 565 8.88 36.41 -57.01
N GLU A 566 10.06 35.91 -57.44
CA GLU A 566 10.35 35.70 -58.86
C GLU A 566 9.56 34.51 -59.44
N VAL A 567 9.17 34.65 -60.70
CA VAL A 567 8.46 33.59 -61.45
C VAL A 567 9.41 32.41 -61.66
N GLY A 568 8.92 31.20 -61.44
CA GLY A 568 9.68 29.95 -61.53
C GLY A 568 10.16 29.41 -60.18
N ASN A 569 10.15 30.24 -59.12
CA ASN A 569 10.55 29.80 -57.79
C ASN A 569 9.52 28.86 -57.14
N ILE A 570 10.00 28.03 -56.21
CA ILE A 570 9.17 27.12 -55.42
C ILE A 570 9.04 27.66 -54.00
N LEU A 571 7.79 27.82 -53.56
CA LEU A 571 7.39 28.16 -52.20
C LEU A 571 7.02 26.88 -51.45
N TYR A 572 7.71 26.63 -50.33
CA TYR A 572 7.32 25.63 -49.34
C TYR A 572 6.53 26.34 -48.24
N LEU A 573 5.31 25.89 -47.97
CA LEU A 573 4.44 26.44 -46.93
C LEU A 573 4.00 25.32 -45.98
N ASN A 574 4.10 25.60 -44.68
CA ASN A 574 3.64 24.76 -43.59
C ASN A 574 2.90 25.64 -42.58
N LEU A 575 2.00 25.04 -41.81
CA LEU A 575 1.46 25.63 -40.60
C LEU A 575 2.19 25.02 -39.40
N THR A 576 2.65 25.87 -38.48
CA THR A 576 3.25 25.47 -37.22
C THR A 576 2.31 25.74 -36.07
N ALA A 577 2.22 24.79 -35.14
CA ALA A 577 1.53 24.94 -33.86
C ALA A 577 2.54 24.77 -32.73
N THR A 578 2.39 25.58 -31.70
CA THR A 578 3.21 25.55 -30.48
C THR A 578 2.30 25.31 -29.29
N ASP A 579 2.62 24.29 -28.51
CA ASP A 579 1.89 23.92 -27.29
C ASP A 579 2.16 24.90 -26.14
N ASN A 580 1.63 24.57 -24.97
CA ASN A 580 1.78 25.32 -23.73
C ASN A 580 2.87 24.78 -22.78
N ASP A 581 3.71 23.82 -23.19
CA ASP A 581 4.72 23.25 -22.29
C ASP A 581 5.83 24.28 -21.98
N THR A 582 5.75 24.86 -20.78
CA THR A 582 6.72 25.85 -20.28
C THR A 582 7.87 25.22 -19.50
N ILE A 583 7.79 23.93 -19.18
CA ILE A 583 8.75 23.24 -18.30
C ILE A 583 9.80 22.50 -19.11
N ASN A 584 9.39 21.67 -20.09
CA ASN A 584 10.34 20.94 -20.95
C ASN A 584 10.72 21.74 -22.20
N GLY A 585 10.05 22.88 -22.40
CA GLY A 585 10.16 23.72 -23.57
C GLY A 585 9.03 23.43 -24.55
N PRO A 586 8.50 24.45 -25.23
CA PRO A 586 7.29 24.28 -26.00
C PRO A 586 7.55 23.37 -27.20
N HIS A 587 6.74 22.33 -27.37
CA HIS A 587 6.83 21.47 -28.53
C HIS A 587 6.26 22.20 -29.76
N LEU A 588 7.02 22.13 -30.85
CA LEU A 588 6.64 22.68 -32.14
C LEU A 588 6.27 21.53 -33.07
N SER A 589 5.04 21.55 -33.60
CA SER A 589 4.61 20.62 -34.62
C SER A 589 4.38 21.31 -35.96
N LEU A 590 4.55 20.53 -37.03
CA LEU A 590 4.49 20.98 -38.42
C LEU A 590 3.36 20.25 -39.14
N SER A 591 2.57 21.00 -39.90
CA SER A 591 1.61 20.43 -40.86
C SER A 591 2.30 19.74 -42.04
N GLU A 592 1.52 19.15 -42.94
CA GLU A 592 1.98 18.80 -44.28
C GLU A 592 2.66 20.00 -44.98
N THR A 593 3.76 19.74 -45.69
CA THR A 593 4.48 20.75 -46.47
C THR A 593 3.84 20.89 -47.85
N TYR A 594 3.25 22.05 -48.12
CA TYR A 594 2.74 22.41 -49.44
C TYR A 594 3.87 22.95 -50.31
N ARG A 595 4.09 22.29 -51.45
CA ARG A 595 5.08 22.71 -52.46
C ARG A 595 4.37 23.39 -53.63
N LEU A 596 4.49 24.71 -53.70
CA LEU A 596 3.78 25.55 -54.67
C LEU A 596 4.78 26.18 -55.65
N LYS A 597 4.56 26.00 -56.96
CA LYS A 597 5.37 26.63 -58.02
C LYS A 597 4.79 28.00 -58.36
N ILE A 598 5.63 29.04 -58.38
CA ILE A 598 5.20 30.39 -58.73
C ILE A 598 5.25 30.55 -60.25
N VAL A 599 4.11 30.87 -60.84
CA VAL A 599 3.92 30.96 -62.29
C VAL A 599 3.39 32.34 -62.68
N THR A 600 3.39 32.64 -63.98
CA THR A 600 2.72 33.85 -64.50
C THR A 600 1.21 33.66 -64.51
N ASP A 601 0.47 34.76 -64.52
CA ASP A 601 -1.00 34.77 -64.67
C ASP A 601 -1.42 33.99 -65.94
N GLU A 602 -0.60 34.03 -66.99
CA GLU A 602 -0.85 33.34 -68.28
C GLU A 602 -0.55 31.85 -68.23
N GLU A 603 0.55 31.44 -67.59
CA GLU A 603 0.90 30.03 -67.41
C GLU A 603 -0.16 29.32 -66.54
N LEU A 604 -0.65 29.97 -65.47
CA LEU A 604 -1.73 29.41 -64.65
C LEU A 604 -3.03 29.27 -65.44
N LEU A 605 -3.41 30.29 -66.23
CA LEU A 605 -4.61 30.21 -67.08
C LEU A 605 -4.51 29.08 -68.11
N SER A 606 -3.32 28.83 -68.67
CA SER A 606 -3.10 27.73 -69.59
C SER A 606 -3.27 26.36 -68.91
N ILE A 607 -2.77 26.20 -67.68
CA ILE A 607 -2.95 24.98 -66.88
C ILE A 607 -4.44 24.76 -66.59
N LEU A 608 -5.14 25.77 -66.08
CA LEU A 608 -6.57 25.69 -65.77
C LEU A 608 -7.43 25.43 -67.00
N HIS A 609 -7.06 26.01 -68.14
CA HIS A 609 -7.74 25.76 -69.41
C HIS A 609 -7.55 24.31 -69.88
N GLN A 610 -6.33 23.78 -69.75
CA GLN A 610 -6.08 22.37 -70.06
C GLN A 610 -6.89 21.42 -69.17
N ASP A 611 -7.07 21.78 -67.89
CA ASP A 611 -7.91 21.04 -66.96
C ASP A 611 -9.40 21.15 -67.31
N GLU A 612 -9.90 22.34 -67.67
CA GLU A 612 -11.26 22.55 -68.19
C GLU A 612 -11.52 21.69 -69.45
N LEU A 613 -10.59 21.67 -70.40
CA LEU A 613 -10.70 20.83 -71.61
C LEU A 613 -10.77 19.34 -71.26
N ASN A 614 -9.99 18.90 -70.28
CA ASN A 614 -10.01 17.52 -69.81
C ASN A 614 -11.35 17.18 -69.13
N LEU A 615 -11.88 18.06 -68.29
CA LEU A 615 -13.20 17.89 -67.66
C LEU A 615 -14.31 17.83 -68.70
N ARG A 616 -14.26 18.70 -69.71
CA ARG A 616 -15.23 18.66 -70.79
C ARG A 616 -15.17 17.37 -71.59
N ARG A 617 -13.97 16.88 -71.95
CA ARG A 617 -13.84 15.59 -72.65
C ARG A 617 -14.45 14.45 -71.82
N ARG A 618 -14.27 14.47 -70.49
CA ARG A 618 -14.92 13.52 -69.59
C ARG A 618 -16.45 13.68 -69.61
N PHE A 619 -16.95 14.92 -69.61
CA PHE A 619 -18.37 15.21 -69.69
C PHE A 619 -18.99 14.77 -71.03
N GLU A 620 -18.30 14.94 -72.14
CA GLU A 620 -18.70 14.44 -73.46
C GLU A 620 -18.78 12.90 -73.48
N GLN A 621 -17.80 12.23 -72.88
CA GLN A 621 -17.80 10.77 -72.74
C GLN A 621 -18.97 10.27 -71.89
N LEU A 622 -19.28 10.98 -70.79
CA LEU A 622 -20.43 10.67 -69.93
C LEU A 622 -21.75 10.80 -70.71
N ILE A 623 -21.94 11.90 -71.46
CA ILE A 623 -23.13 12.09 -72.30
C ILE A 623 -23.23 10.98 -73.37
N GLU A 624 -22.11 10.53 -73.95
CA GLU A 624 -22.09 9.43 -74.91
C GLU A 624 -22.45 8.09 -74.25
N GLU A 625 -21.91 7.80 -73.07
CA GLU A 625 -22.24 6.60 -72.28
C GLU A 625 -23.73 6.56 -71.92
N LEU A 626 -24.28 7.68 -71.44
CA LEU A 626 -25.70 7.78 -71.10
C LEU A 626 -26.60 7.69 -72.35
N THR A 627 -26.18 8.27 -73.48
CA THR A 627 -26.91 8.14 -74.76
C THR A 627 -26.95 6.68 -75.21
N ARG A 628 -25.83 5.94 -75.13
CA ARG A 628 -25.80 4.51 -75.43
C ARG A 628 -26.69 3.71 -74.49
N SER A 629 -26.65 4.00 -73.18
CA SER A 629 -27.52 3.34 -72.20
C SER A 629 -29.00 3.59 -72.49
N ARG A 630 -29.36 4.79 -72.95
CA ARG A 630 -30.73 5.14 -73.36
C ARG A 630 -31.15 4.38 -74.62
N ASP A 631 -30.28 4.29 -75.62
CA ASP A 631 -30.58 3.57 -76.87
C ASP A 631 -30.68 2.05 -76.66
N ASP A 632 -29.84 1.49 -75.78
CA ASP A 632 -29.92 0.08 -75.35
C ASP A 632 -31.25 -0.19 -74.63
N PHE A 633 -31.68 0.72 -73.75
CA PHE A 633 -32.97 0.62 -73.06
C PHE A 633 -34.14 0.72 -74.04
N ALA A 634 -34.10 1.66 -74.98
CA ALA A 634 -35.13 1.80 -76.02
C ALA A 634 -35.21 0.54 -76.93
N THR A 635 -34.07 -0.03 -77.29
CA THR A 635 -34.00 -1.26 -78.11
C THR A 635 -34.62 -2.44 -77.37
N ALA A 636 -34.28 -2.61 -76.08
CA ALA A 636 -34.88 -3.64 -75.23
C ALA A 636 -36.40 -3.46 -75.10
N MET A 637 -36.92 -2.22 -75.10
CA MET A 637 -38.37 -1.98 -75.09
C MET A 637 -39.02 -2.40 -76.41
N THR A 638 -38.40 -2.10 -77.56
CA THR A 638 -38.95 -2.48 -78.87
C THR A 638 -38.93 -3.99 -79.10
N GLU A 639 -37.89 -4.69 -78.66
CA GLU A 639 -37.80 -6.16 -78.79
C GLU A 639 -38.86 -6.88 -77.97
N ASN A 640 -39.21 -6.36 -76.78
CA ASN A 640 -40.29 -6.90 -75.95
C ASN A 640 -41.70 -6.61 -76.52
N ALA A 641 -41.85 -5.59 -77.35
CA ALA A 641 -43.13 -5.28 -78.00
C ALA A 641 -43.43 -6.21 -79.20
N ASP A 642 -42.40 -6.74 -79.86
CA ASP A 642 -42.53 -7.55 -81.08
C ASP A 642 -42.72 -9.06 -80.81
N ASP A 643 -42.23 -9.62 -79.70
CA ASP A 643 -42.47 -11.03 -79.31
C ASP A 643 -42.64 -11.23 -77.79
N PRO A 644 -43.87 -11.14 -77.24
CA PRO A 644 -44.13 -11.25 -75.80
C PRO A 644 -44.08 -12.69 -75.25
N THR A 645 -43.67 -13.68 -76.04
CA THR A 645 -43.67 -15.10 -75.64
C THR A 645 -42.31 -15.68 -75.25
N ASP A 646 -41.22 -14.92 -75.37
CA ASP A 646 -39.91 -15.33 -74.87
C ASP A 646 -39.74 -14.91 -73.40
N ASP A 647 -39.88 -15.89 -72.49
CA ASP A 647 -39.86 -15.77 -71.03
C ASP A 647 -38.44 -15.47 -70.46
N SER A 648 -37.54 -14.93 -71.28
CA SER A 648 -36.31 -14.30 -70.79
C SER A 648 -36.68 -12.93 -70.19
N LEU A 649 -35.79 -12.29 -69.42
CA LEU A 649 -36.07 -11.07 -68.64
C LEU A 649 -35.36 -9.84 -69.26
N PRO A 650 -35.43 -9.56 -70.59
CA PRO A 650 -34.50 -8.64 -71.23
C PRO A 650 -34.74 -7.19 -70.78
N VAL A 651 -36.00 -6.86 -70.45
CA VAL A 651 -36.42 -5.56 -69.90
C VAL A 651 -35.84 -5.34 -68.51
N GLY A 652 -36.00 -6.30 -67.60
CA GLY A 652 -35.53 -6.18 -66.21
C GLY A 652 -34.02 -5.97 -66.15
N ASP A 653 -33.27 -6.73 -66.95
CA ASP A 653 -31.82 -6.57 -67.07
C ASP A 653 -31.42 -5.26 -67.76
N ALA A 654 -32.23 -4.73 -68.68
CA ALA A 654 -32.01 -3.41 -69.28
C ALA A 654 -32.27 -2.26 -68.29
N VAL A 655 -33.36 -2.33 -67.51
CA VAL A 655 -33.70 -1.36 -66.44
C VAL A 655 -32.61 -1.35 -65.36
N GLN A 656 -32.14 -2.52 -64.92
CA GLN A 656 -31.09 -2.59 -63.90
C GLN A 656 -29.75 -2.03 -64.42
N ARG A 657 -29.43 -2.27 -65.70
CA ARG A 657 -28.23 -1.70 -66.34
C ARG A 657 -28.34 -0.17 -66.45
N SER A 658 -29.45 0.37 -66.94
CA SER A 658 -29.65 1.82 -67.05
C SER A 658 -29.65 2.50 -65.68
N LEU A 659 -30.23 1.88 -64.66
CA LEU A 659 -30.19 2.38 -63.27
C LEU A 659 -28.77 2.42 -62.71
N ASN A 660 -27.97 1.38 -62.96
CA ASN A 660 -26.57 1.37 -62.54
C ASN A 660 -25.76 2.44 -63.28
N THR A 661 -25.99 2.63 -64.58
CA THR A 661 -25.36 3.70 -65.37
C THR A 661 -25.76 5.08 -64.85
N LEU A 662 -27.05 5.33 -64.59
CA LEU A 662 -27.55 6.60 -64.05
C LEU A 662 -26.91 6.96 -62.71
N ARG A 663 -26.78 6.00 -61.79
CA ARG A 663 -26.11 6.23 -60.50
C ARG A 663 -24.64 6.59 -60.67
N LYS A 664 -23.95 5.85 -61.53
CA LYS A 664 -22.54 6.12 -61.86
C LYS A 664 -22.40 7.52 -62.46
N ASP A 665 -23.22 7.84 -63.45
CA ASP A 665 -23.18 9.11 -64.17
C ASP A 665 -23.57 10.30 -63.28
N SER A 666 -24.46 10.12 -62.31
CA SER A 666 -24.76 11.14 -61.29
C SER A 666 -23.53 11.45 -60.44
N VAL A 667 -22.83 10.43 -59.93
CA VAL A 667 -21.60 10.61 -59.13
C VAL A 667 -20.48 11.24 -59.97
N GLU A 668 -20.30 10.81 -61.21
CA GLU A 668 -19.29 11.38 -62.11
C GLU A 668 -19.65 12.83 -62.51
N THR A 669 -20.93 13.14 -62.70
CA THR A 669 -21.40 14.51 -62.98
C THR A 669 -21.16 15.43 -61.77
N ASP A 670 -21.40 14.95 -60.55
CA ASP A 670 -21.07 15.69 -59.33
C ASP A 670 -19.56 15.90 -59.18
N ALA A 671 -18.75 14.89 -59.48
CA ALA A 671 -17.29 15.03 -59.49
C ALA A 671 -16.82 16.10 -60.50
N ILE A 672 -17.45 16.19 -61.67
CA ILE A 672 -17.17 17.24 -62.67
C ILE A 672 -17.59 18.62 -62.14
N ARG A 673 -18.77 18.74 -61.52
CA ARG A 673 -19.25 19.98 -60.88
C ARG A 673 -18.26 20.47 -59.82
N VAL A 674 -17.86 19.61 -58.89
CA VAL A 674 -16.88 19.91 -57.84
C VAL A 674 -15.52 20.32 -58.43
N ALA A 675 -15.09 19.69 -59.52
CA ALA A 675 -13.85 20.06 -60.20
C ALA A 675 -13.93 21.46 -60.85
N PHE A 676 -15.07 21.83 -61.43
CA PHE A 676 -15.29 23.19 -61.95
C PHE A 676 -15.34 24.25 -60.82
N GLU A 677 -15.95 23.92 -59.67
CA GLU A 677 -15.88 24.77 -58.47
C GLU A 677 -14.44 24.97 -58.00
N SER A 678 -13.64 23.90 -57.98
CA SER A 678 -12.21 23.99 -57.65
C SER A 678 -11.44 24.92 -58.59
N ILE A 679 -11.69 24.84 -59.91
CA ILE A 679 -11.07 25.73 -60.90
C ILE A 679 -11.47 27.18 -60.62
N GLN A 680 -12.77 27.43 -60.38
CA GLN A 680 -13.25 28.77 -60.10
C GLN A 680 -12.62 29.35 -58.82
N LEU A 681 -12.55 28.56 -57.76
CA LEU A 681 -11.87 28.94 -56.51
C LEU A 681 -10.38 29.21 -56.75
N GLU A 682 -9.70 28.40 -57.55
CA GLU A 682 -8.29 28.61 -57.90
C GLU A 682 -8.09 29.91 -58.66
N MET A 683 -9.00 30.28 -59.57
CA MET A 683 -8.94 31.58 -60.26
C MET A 683 -9.12 32.76 -59.31
N VAL A 684 -10.06 32.66 -58.38
CA VAL A 684 -10.36 33.72 -57.38
C VAL A 684 -9.19 33.88 -56.41
N ASN A 685 -8.69 32.77 -55.87
CA ASN A 685 -7.59 32.74 -54.93
C ASN A 685 -6.30 33.26 -55.56
N ASN A 686 -6.05 32.99 -56.83
CA ASN A 686 -4.90 33.50 -57.58
C ASN A 686 -5.09 34.92 -58.14
N ARG A 687 -6.24 35.58 -57.90
CA ARG A 687 -6.60 36.92 -58.40
C ARG A 687 -6.45 37.08 -59.92
N ILE A 688 -6.70 36.01 -60.67
CA ILE A 688 -6.70 35.99 -62.14
C ILE A 688 -8.12 36.00 -62.71
N ASP A 689 -9.13 36.02 -61.85
CA ASP A 689 -10.52 36.00 -62.26
C ASP A 689 -10.97 37.37 -62.80
N THR A 690 -11.77 37.33 -63.87
CA THR A 690 -12.55 38.47 -64.31
C THR A 690 -14.01 38.27 -63.86
N PRO A 691 -14.73 39.33 -63.44
CA PRO A 691 -16.11 39.19 -62.98
C PRO A 691 -17.03 38.48 -63.99
N GLN A 692 -16.75 38.67 -65.29
CA GLN A 692 -17.49 38.03 -66.37
C GLN A 692 -17.25 36.51 -66.43
N VAL A 693 -16.01 36.05 -66.32
CA VAL A 693 -15.69 34.61 -66.32
C VAL A 693 -16.23 33.94 -65.05
N ARG A 694 -16.09 34.60 -63.89
CA ARG A 694 -16.60 34.08 -62.61
C ARG A 694 -18.11 33.85 -62.63
N ILE A 695 -18.87 34.90 -63.00
CA ILE A 695 -20.35 34.82 -63.09
C ILE A 695 -20.76 33.78 -64.13
N ARG A 696 -20.02 33.68 -65.24
CA ARG A 696 -20.36 32.75 -66.32
C ARG A 696 -20.09 31.29 -65.94
N LEU A 697 -18.96 30.96 -65.32
CA LEU A 697 -18.69 29.61 -64.81
C LEU A 697 -19.73 29.21 -63.76
N GLN A 698 -20.08 30.13 -62.84
CA GLN A 698 -21.11 29.88 -61.83
C GLN A 698 -22.47 29.62 -62.47
N SER A 699 -23.02 30.62 -63.16
CA SER A 699 -24.43 30.62 -63.61
C SER A 699 -24.72 29.80 -64.86
N LYS A 700 -23.69 29.40 -65.63
CA LYS A 700 -23.87 28.64 -66.88
C LYS A 700 -23.38 27.21 -66.82
N ILE A 701 -22.57 26.86 -65.83
CA ILE A 701 -22.01 25.50 -65.70
C ILE A 701 -22.28 24.95 -64.31
N ILE A 702 -21.80 25.61 -63.25
CA ILE A 702 -21.88 25.06 -61.88
C ILE A 702 -23.34 25.00 -61.40
N ASP A 703 -24.07 26.13 -61.38
CA ASP A 703 -25.46 26.17 -60.88
C ASP A 703 -26.37 25.22 -61.70
N PRO A 704 -26.33 25.21 -63.05
CA PRO A 704 -27.14 24.28 -63.82
C PRO A 704 -26.79 22.80 -63.60
N LEU A 705 -25.53 22.47 -63.31
CA LEU A 705 -25.15 21.10 -62.96
C LEU A 705 -25.70 20.72 -61.58
N THR A 706 -25.69 21.65 -60.62
CA THR A 706 -26.31 21.45 -59.31
C THR A 706 -27.81 21.19 -59.44
N ASP A 707 -28.52 22.06 -60.18
CA ASP A 707 -29.97 21.94 -60.39
C ASP A 707 -30.33 20.60 -61.06
N LEU A 708 -29.54 20.18 -62.07
CA LEU A 708 -29.76 18.91 -62.78
C LEU A 708 -29.50 17.69 -61.89
N LEU A 709 -28.50 17.75 -61.00
CA LEU A 709 -28.22 16.69 -60.01
C LEU A 709 -29.31 16.57 -58.95
N GLU A 710 -29.82 17.69 -58.43
CA GLU A 710 -30.84 17.71 -57.38
C GLU A 710 -32.23 17.30 -57.91
N ASP A 711 -32.60 17.73 -59.12
CA ASP A 711 -33.95 17.52 -59.68
C ASP A 711 -33.99 16.39 -60.72
N GLU A 712 -33.32 16.55 -61.87
CA GLU A 712 -33.50 15.67 -63.04
C GLU A 712 -32.87 14.28 -62.84
N PHE A 713 -31.67 14.18 -62.27
CA PHE A 713 -31.06 12.87 -61.95
C PHE A 713 -31.84 12.13 -60.86
N ALA A 714 -32.26 12.84 -59.81
CA ALA A 714 -32.98 12.23 -58.69
C ALA A 714 -34.36 11.69 -59.11
N THR A 715 -35.12 12.48 -59.87
CA THR A 715 -36.43 12.06 -60.40
C THR A 715 -36.31 10.90 -61.39
N THR A 716 -35.35 10.96 -62.31
CA THR A 716 -35.11 9.88 -63.28
C THR A 716 -34.72 8.59 -62.56
N GLU A 717 -33.80 8.63 -61.58
CA GLU A 717 -33.44 7.44 -60.80
C GLU A 717 -34.65 6.86 -60.04
N GLU A 718 -35.46 7.71 -59.42
CA GLU A 718 -36.67 7.28 -58.72
C GLU A 718 -37.64 6.54 -59.66
N HIS A 719 -37.89 7.08 -60.85
CA HIS A 719 -38.75 6.43 -61.84
C HIS A 719 -38.19 5.08 -62.32
N PHE A 720 -36.89 4.98 -62.60
CA PHE A 720 -36.25 3.70 -62.94
C PHE A 720 -36.31 2.68 -61.80
N ARG A 721 -36.18 3.11 -60.54
CA ARG A 721 -36.33 2.24 -59.36
C ARG A 721 -37.74 1.70 -59.19
N LEU A 722 -38.74 2.56 -59.38
CA LEU A 722 -40.15 2.17 -59.30
C LEU A 722 -40.53 1.22 -60.44
N LEU A 723 -39.96 1.41 -61.64
CA LEU A 723 -40.11 0.50 -62.77
C LEU A 723 -39.45 -0.86 -62.52
N ASP A 724 -38.21 -0.91 -62.02
CA ASP A 724 -37.54 -2.17 -61.64
C ASP A 724 -38.34 -2.94 -60.58
N PHE A 725 -38.86 -2.25 -59.57
CA PHE A 725 -39.71 -2.85 -58.54
C PHE A 725 -40.99 -3.45 -59.12
N ALA A 726 -41.68 -2.71 -59.99
CA ALA A 726 -42.91 -3.17 -60.63
C ALA A 726 -42.69 -4.42 -61.50
N LEU A 727 -41.57 -4.48 -62.22
CA LEU A 727 -41.20 -5.62 -63.06
C LEU A 727 -40.87 -6.87 -62.24
N ARG A 728 -40.26 -6.71 -61.05
CA ARG A 728 -39.91 -7.84 -60.16
C ARG A 728 -41.10 -8.37 -59.38
N GLU A 729 -41.97 -7.49 -58.88
CA GLU A 729 -43.12 -7.87 -58.06
C GLU A 729 -44.41 -8.09 -58.87
N SER A 730 -44.38 -7.88 -60.19
CA SER A 730 -45.55 -7.97 -61.09
C SER A 730 -46.73 -7.09 -60.66
N THR A 731 -46.43 -5.90 -60.12
CA THR A 731 -47.41 -4.92 -59.64
C THR A 731 -47.69 -3.84 -60.68
N GLN A 732 -48.93 -3.35 -60.75
CA GLN A 732 -49.29 -2.22 -61.61
C GLN A 732 -48.77 -0.92 -60.99
N THR A 733 -47.91 -0.21 -61.71
CA THR A 733 -47.43 1.14 -61.39
C THR A 733 -47.92 2.13 -62.45
N ASP A 734 -48.09 3.40 -62.07
CA ASP A 734 -48.43 4.50 -62.99
C ASP A 734 -47.22 4.93 -63.85
N ILE A 735 -46.03 4.43 -63.54
CA ILE A 735 -44.77 4.73 -64.22
C ILE A 735 -44.58 3.75 -65.37
N THR A 736 -44.49 4.30 -66.57
CA THR A 736 -44.30 3.52 -67.81
C THR A 736 -42.85 3.60 -68.26
N ALA A 737 -42.40 2.60 -69.04
CA ALA A 737 -41.08 2.63 -69.66
C ALA A 737 -40.90 3.87 -70.58
N ASP A 738 -41.99 4.32 -71.23
CA ASP A 738 -42.00 5.54 -72.04
C ASP A 738 -41.77 6.81 -71.20
N LEU A 739 -42.29 6.86 -69.96
CA LEU A 739 -42.01 7.95 -69.04
C LEU A 739 -40.52 7.99 -68.69
N CYS A 740 -39.93 6.84 -68.36
CA CYS A 740 -38.50 6.72 -68.05
C CYS A 740 -37.60 7.10 -69.24
N LEU A 741 -38.01 6.77 -70.47
CA LEU A 741 -37.32 7.20 -71.70
C LEU A 741 -37.42 8.72 -71.91
N ASN A 742 -38.59 9.32 -71.64
CA ASN A 742 -38.77 10.77 -71.73
C ASN A 742 -37.92 11.51 -70.68
N ASP A 743 -37.81 10.97 -69.47
CA ASP A 743 -36.98 11.55 -68.41
C ASP A 743 -35.49 11.49 -68.78
N LEU A 744 -35.01 10.36 -69.33
CA LEU A 744 -33.66 10.25 -69.88
C LEU A 744 -33.40 11.24 -71.02
N ASP A 745 -34.38 11.45 -71.91
CA ASP A 745 -34.28 12.41 -73.01
C ASP A 745 -34.25 13.86 -72.50
N GLY A 746 -35.00 14.16 -71.44
CA GLY A 746 -34.95 15.43 -70.72
C GLY A 746 -33.57 15.69 -70.13
N LEU A 747 -33.07 14.73 -69.34
CA LEU A 747 -31.76 14.76 -68.71
C LEU A 747 -30.63 14.93 -69.74
N LEU A 748 -30.64 14.14 -70.82
CA LEU A 748 -29.66 14.27 -71.91
C LEU A 748 -29.74 15.63 -72.60
N THR A 749 -30.93 16.23 -72.69
CA THR A 749 -31.10 17.59 -73.24
C THR A 749 -30.48 18.63 -72.31
N GLY A 750 -30.71 18.52 -71.00
CA GLY A 750 -30.06 19.35 -69.97
C GLY A 750 -28.54 19.26 -70.04
N LEU A 751 -27.97 18.06 -70.06
CA LEU A 751 -26.52 17.85 -70.14
C LEU A 751 -25.94 18.41 -71.46
N ARG A 752 -26.60 18.20 -72.59
CA ARG A 752 -26.16 18.74 -73.89
C ARG A 752 -26.21 20.28 -73.93
N GLN A 753 -27.17 20.90 -73.26
CA GLN A 753 -27.26 22.35 -73.12
C GLN A 753 -26.06 22.90 -72.34
N ILE A 754 -25.70 22.25 -71.22
CA ILE A 754 -24.53 22.61 -70.42
C ILE A 754 -23.24 22.41 -71.23
N LEU A 755 -23.11 21.28 -71.93
CA LEU A 755 -21.97 21.02 -72.82
C LEU A 755 -21.85 22.09 -73.92
N LEU A 756 -22.96 22.56 -74.47
CA LEU A 756 -22.96 23.64 -75.46
C LEU A 756 -22.42 24.95 -74.86
N GLU A 757 -22.75 25.27 -73.61
CA GLU A 757 -22.19 26.43 -72.92
C GLU A 757 -20.68 26.27 -72.65
N MET A 758 -20.21 25.06 -72.30
CA MET A 758 -18.77 24.75 -72.20
C MET A 758 -18.05 24.92 -73.55
N ARG A 759 -18.67 24.51 -74.66
CA ARG A 759 -18.12 24.66 -76.03
C ARG A 759 -17.99 26.12 -76.46
N LYS A 760 -18.98 26.94 -76.11
CA LYS A 760 -18.94 28.38 -76.41
C LYS A 760 -17.80 29.07 -75.68
N LEU A 761 -17.39 28.58 -74.50
CA LEU A 761 -16.26 29.11 -73.74
C LEU A 761 -14.93 28.81 -74.43
N GLU A 762 -14.72 27.58 -74.89
CA GLU A 762 -13.52 27.17 -75.66
C GLU A 762 -13.33 28.07 -76.88
N SER A 763 -14.36 28.25 -77.73
CA SER A 763 -14.22 29.03 -78.96
C SER A 763 -13.81 30.50 -78.73
N PHE A 764 -14.18 31.07 -77.59
CA PHE A 764 -13.81 32.44 -77.25
C PHE A 764 -12.38 32.51 -76.72
N GLN A 765 -11.98 31.52 -75.91
CA GLN A 765 -10.66 31.47 -75.31
C GLN A 765 -9.58 31.01 -76.30
N GLU A 766 -9.88 30.05 -77.18
CA GLU A 766 -9.02 29.66 -78.31
C GLU A 766 -8.71 30.86 -79.21
N VAL A 767 -9.69 31.73 -79.47
CA VAL A 767 -9.49 32.97 -80.23
C VAL A 767 -8.58 33.94 -79.48
N ILE A 768 -8.67 34.01 -78.15
CA ILE A 768 -7.77 34.81 -77.32
C ILE A 768 -6.35 34.23 -77.33
N GLU A 769 -6.18 32.92 -77.21
CA GLU A 769 -4.87 32.25 -77.30
C GLU A 769 -4.24 32.41 -78.68
N LEU A 770 -5.00 32.28 -79.77
CA LEU A 770 -4.53 32.55 -81.14
C LEU A 770 -4.10 34.01 -81.30
N LEU A 771 -4.89 34.95 -80.80
CA LEU A 771 -4.52 36.38 -80.78
C LEU A 771 -3.24 36.62 -79.99
N LYS A 772 -3.07 35.95 -78.84
CA LYS A 772 -1.86 36.05 -78.03
C LYS A 772 -0.64 35.44 -78.70
N GLY A 773 -0.77 34.26 -79.30
CA GLY A 773 0.30 33.64 -80.08
C GLY A 773 0.79 34.56 -81.20
N ILE A 774 -0.14 35.22 -81.90
CA ILE A 774 0.19 36.23 -82.91
C ILE A 774 0.90 37.45 -82.29
N ILE A 775 0.47 37.93 -81.12
CA ILE A 775 1.09 39.07 -80.42
C ILE A 775 2.51 38.73 -79.95
N ASP A 776 2.75 37.52 -79.44
CA ASP A 776 4.06 37.10 -78.98
C ASP A 776 5.00 36.78 -80.14
N GLU A 777 4.50 36.21 -81.23
CA GLU A 777 5.23 36.13 -82.51
C GLU A 777 5.60 37.53 -83.02
N GLU A 778 4.70 38.50 -82.96
CA GLU A 778 4.98 39.89 -83.36
C GLU A 778 6.06 40.54 -82.48
N LYS A 779 5.99 40.35 -81.16
CA LYS A 779 7.02 40.83 -80.22
C LYS A 779 8.37 40.16 -80.47
N ALA A 780 8.40 38.85 -80.69
CA ALA A 780 9.61 38.10 -80.99
C ALA A 780 10.23 38.56 -82.32
N LEU A 781 9.40 38.77 -83.35
CA LEU A 781 9.83 39.33 -84.64
C LEU A 781 10.42 40.72 -84.45
N LYS A 782 9.75 41.58 -83.68
CA LYS A 782 10.20 42.95 -83.40
C LYS A 782 11.54 42.97 -82.65
N ALA A 783 11.71 42.10 -81.65
CA ALA A 783 12.97 41.93 -80.94
C ALA A 783 14.08 41.46 -81.88
N GLN A 784 13.81 40.46 -82.74
CA GLN A 784 14.75 40.02 -83.78
C GLN A 784 15.08 41.13 -84.78
N THR A 785 14.11 41.97 -85.17
CA THR A 785 14.33 43.07 -86.12
C THR A 785 15.15 44.20 -85.49
N GLU A 786 14.95 44.48 -84.19
CA GLU A 786 15.76 45.44 -83.43
C GLU A 786 17.20 44.93 -83.26
N GLU A 787 17.38 43.64 -82.99
CA GLU A 787 18.69 42.98 -82.91
C GLU A 787 19.41 43.00 -84.27
N GLU A 788 18.71 42.68 -85.36
CA GLU A 788 19.25 42.82 -86.73
C GLU A 788 19.61 44.27 -87.08
N ARG A 789 18.76 45.24 -86.72
CA ARG A 789 19.06 46.68 -86.95
C ARG A 789 20.28 47.12 -86.16
N LYS A 790 20.42 46.65 -84.92
CA LYS A 790 21.59 46.92 -84.08
C LYS A 790 22.85 46.30 -84.70
N ASN A 791 22.75 45.06 -85.20
CA ASN A 791 23.85 44.40 -85.90
C ASN A 791 24.22 45.11 -87.20
N LYS A 792 23.26 45.56 -88.02
CA LYS A 792 23.51 46.36 -89.24
C LYS A 792 24.09 47.74 -88.95
N LEU A 793 23.70 48.39 -87.85
CA LEU A 793 24.30 49.65 -87.40
C LEU A 793 25.75 49.46 -86.97
N ILE A 794 26.08 48.35 -86.31
CA ILE A 794 27.45 47.98 -85.96
C ILE A 794 28.28 47.71 -87.23
N ASP A 795 27.69 47.06 -88.24
CA ASP A 795 28.36 46.75 -89.52
C ASP A 795 28.59 47.99 -90.41
N LEU A 796 27.79 49.04 -90.26
CA LEU A 796 27.98 50.34 -90.94
C LEU A 796 28.96 51.28 -90.22
N LEU A 797 29.28 51.00 -88.95
CA LEU A 797 30.25 51.75 -88.14
C LEU A 797 31.66 51.16 -88.19
N ASN A 798 31.79 49.93 -88.69
CA ASN A 798 33.06 49.29 -89.08
C ASN A 798 33.35 49.55 -90.57
#